data_AF-A0A926VVJ1-F1
#
_entry.id   AF-A0A926VVJ1-F1
#
_cell.length_a   1.000
_cell.length_b   1.000
_cell.length_c   1.000
_cell.angle_alpha   90.00
_cell.angle_beta   90.00
_cell.angle_gamma   90.00
#
_symmetry.space_group_name_H-M   'P 1'
#
loop_
_entity.id
_entity.type
_entity.pdbx_description
1 polymer ?
#
loop_
_entity_poly.entity_id
_entity_poly.type
_entity_poly.pdbx_seq_one_letter_code
_entity_poly.pdbx_strand_id
1 'polypeptide(L)'
;MKNQEKYHKKANSQIKKAGFFILSFNFLILNSFSILPVTAATEEPVLSVVHSQENANQWVGISDRLQAMGAKYCVITLDNVKSVADWGDRRVLFLPNVETLTPTQAIALEEWMSKGGRLIASGPVGSLSSPGVRQLLRSLLGGYWGFSLSETEQIKPTKTKISEWANQTELFGKVRGGVVIPNEMGTESPAVWNSKDNPAAVVTTERSTFLGWRWGTDTATAAGLDNAWLKAAINYYLTAPAPSNRMKKVAGGSPNCSTTVAAAPRRQGAGEQRGSSSPSSPSSPPPKTATAPIAKPLPTVKPPSSQEAIDQLEQAVGLDVAPNSNEPIDNNQAIALQQELENLIGRVESAHLAASADAVNESVGISEEKQFSRHLDTYASQSVKEQPTQLASTKLEALGMSKDQALVQARGIARNLPQLIAQKNYALARQQWLVAKTILWQQFPVDQRLAQPEIRAVWLDRGTIVRAGNKAGLSKIFDRLAQAGINTVFFETVNAGYTIYPSQVAKEQNPLIRGWDPLADAVKLAHERDMELHAWVWTFAAGNQRHNQIINVNSNYPGPVLAAHPDWANYDNLGNMIPVGQTKPFFDPANPEVRQYLLKLYEEIVTRYDVDGLQLDYIRYPFQDPSAGRSYGYGKAARAQFQQLTAVDPVNISPSQPDLWQKWTTFRTEQVDSFVAQLSRQLRQKQPNLILSVAVFPLPELERIQKIQQNWETWARRGDVDLIVPMTYALDTSRFQRLAQPWIASKQLGSTLLLPGIRLLSLPTIGAFDQLQLVRDLPVSGYALFAAENFNNELQKLFISTQGRVKATTSTTTEPIPHRQPFQTAAIRYTALQREWKFVFQNDQLQKPNKTISDFNNQAEVLRSALNQLGASPSSSKLLMARASLTRFQSQFRALMSQELKSNSYQVKVWENRLVTIERLLRYGERRLQLRP
;
A
#
# COMPACT_ATOMS: atom_id res chain seq x y z
N MET A 1 -42.31 25.53 36.22
CA MET A 1 -42.10 25.13 37.63
C MET A 1 -40.58 25.11 37.82
N LYS A 2 -39.93 25.97 38.63
CA LYS A 2 -39.98 26.14 40.11
C LYS A 2 -39.82 24.79 40.85
N ASN A 3 -38.98 24.62 41.89
CA ASN A 3 -37.79 25.34 42.38
C ASN A 3 -37.13 24.48 43.51
N GLN A 4 -35.87 24.77 43.93
CA GLN A 4 -35.24 24.33 45.22
C GLN A 4 -34.99 22.80 45.41
N GLU A 5 -34.11 22.28 46.30
CA GLU A 5 -33.37 22.78 47.50
C GLU A 5 -32.07 21.93 47.70
N LYS A 6 -30.84 22.45 47.84
CA LYS A 6 -30.07 22.88 49.05
C LYS A 6 -30.12 21.99 50.33
N TYR A 7 -28.95 21.59 50.86
CA TYR A 7 -28.51 21.76 52.28
C TYR A 7 -26.99 21.51 52.50
N HIS A 8 -26.47 21.60 53.74
CA HIS A 8 -25.13 22.15 54.06
C HIS A 8 -24.22 21.32 55.02
N LYS A 9 -22.89 21.44 54.82
CA LYS A 9 -21.76 21.48 55.79
C LYS A 9 -21.91 20.83 57.18
N LYS A 10 -20.89 20.02 57.55
CA LYS A 10 -20.13 20.26 58.80
C LYS A 10 -18.63 19.92 58.69
N ALA A 11 -17.89 19.97 59.80
CA ALA A 11 -16.43 20.23 59.84
C ALA A 11 -15.74 19.71 61.13
N ASN A 12 -14.39 19.60 61.13
CA ASN A 12 -13.56 19.68 62.36
C ASN A 12 -12.06 20.00 62.10
N SER A 13 -11.35 20.42 63.16
CA SER A 13 -9.95 20.94 63.14
C SER A 13 -9.05 20.25 64.18
N GLN A 14 -7.72 20.47 64.12
CA GLN A 14 -6.88 20.72 65.31
C GLN A 14 -5.48 21.30 64.97
N ILE A 15 -4.71 21.67 65.99
CA ILE A 15 -3.68 22.73 66.00
C ILE A 15 -2.42 22.27 66.76
N LYS A 16 -1.19 22.69 66.37
CA LYS A 16 -0.17 23.36 67.25
C LYS A 16 1.21 23.58 66.60
N LYS A 17 1.91 24.61 67.11
CA LYS A 17 3.30 25.04 66.81
C LYS A 17 4.11 25.14 68.11
N ALA A 18 5.43 24.96 68.02
CA ALA A 18 6.51 25.52 68.87
C ALA A 18 7.85 25.30 68.13
N GLY A 19 8.95 26.06 68.29
CA GLY A 19 9.26 27.23 69.12
C GLY A 19 10.51 27.99 68.60
N PHE A 20 10.92 29.06 69.27
CA PHE A 20 11.96 30.05 68.87
C PHE A 20 13.39 29.76 69.40
N PHE A 21 14.43 30.38 68.80
CA PHE A 21 15.49 31.26 69.37
C PHE A 21 16.64 31.43 68.32
N ILE A 22 16.97 32.61 67.77
CA ILE A 22 17.72 33.78 68.29
C ILE A 22 19.24 33.55 68.47
N LEU A 23 20.08 34.17 67.63
CA LEU A 23 21.08 35.20 68.02
C LEU A 23 21.76 35.86 66.80
N SER A 24 22.30 37.06 67.00
CA SER A 24 22.97 37.89 65.97
C SER A 24 24.26 38.46 66.55
N PHE A 25 25.35 38.61 65.77
CA PHE A 25 26.39 39.61 66.08
C PHE A 25 27.24 40.04 64.87
N ASN A 26 27.84 41.22 65.04
CA ASN A 26 28.36 42.21 64.09
C ASN A 26 29.75 42.00 63.43
N PHE A 27 29.95 42.78 62.34
CA PHE A 27 31.13 43.61 61.98
C PHE A 27 32.21 43.18 60.94
N LEU A 28 32.24 43.98 59.85
CA LEU A 28 33.35 44.65 59.14
C LEU A 28 34.53 43.91 58.43
N ILE A 29 34.47 43.99 57.08
CA ILE A 29 35.49 44.56 56.13
C ILE A 29 36.77 43.78 55.69
N LEU A 30 37.03 43.95 54.38
CA LEU A 30 38.26 43.79 53.55
C LEU A 30 38.63 42.44 52.89
N ASN A 31 38.41 42.43 51.56
CA ASN A 31 39.19 41.82 50.47
C ASN A 31 39.99 40.53 50.70
N SER A 32 39.64 39.49 49.93
CA SER A 32 40.60 38.78 49.05
C SER A 32 39.89 38.04 47.92
N PHE A 33 40.53 37.95 46.76
CA PHE A 33 40.01 37.27 45.57
C PHE A 33 39.81 35.77 45.81
N SER A 34 38.63 35.25 45.47
CA SER A 34 38.46 33.89 44.96
C SER A 34 37.17 33.79 44.17
N ILE A 35 37.28 33.54 42.87
CA ILE A 35 36.14 33.30 41.98
C ILE A 35 35.62 31.89 42.29
N LEU A 36 34.63 31.80 43.17
CA LEU A 36 33.75 30.64 43.22
C LEU A 36 32.57 30.90 42.29
N PRO A 37 32.34 30.09 41.24
CA PRO A 37 31.11 30.19 40.48
C PRO A 37 29.94 29.88 41.41
N VAL A 38 28.91 30.71 41.37
CA VAL A 38 27.63 30.44 42.04
C VAL A 38 27.15 29.07 41.57
N THR A 39 27.13 28.10 42.48
CA THR A 39 26.47 26.82 42.25
C THR A 39 24.97 27.05 42.21
N ALA A 40 24.48 27.45 41.03
CA ALA A 40 23.07 27.37 40.72
C ALA A 40 22.63 25.92 40.94
N ALA A 41 21.79 25.69 41.96
CA ALA A 41 21.22 24.39 42.22
C ALA A 41 20.43 23.95 40.98
N THR A 42 20.97 22.97 40.25
CA THR A 42 20.43 22.49 38.97
C THR A 42 19.22 21.58 39.22
N GLU A 43 18.08 22.21 39.53
CA GLU A 43 16.78 21.52 39.51
C GLU A 43 16.54 20.86 38.14
N GLU A 44 16.07 19.61 38.15
CA GLU A 44 15.84 18.85 36.92
C GLU A 44 14.82 19.55 35.98
N PRO A 45 15.07 19.60 34.65
CA PRO A 45 14.14 20.18 33.71
C PRO A 45 12.84 19.35 33.61
N VAL A 46 11.71 20.05 33.51
CA VAL A 46 10.35 19.50 33.60
C VAL A 46 9.73 19.14 32.25
N LEU A 47 10.36 19.54 31.14
CA LEU A 47 9.89 19.36 29.76
C LEU A 47 11.04 18.91 28.85
N SER A 48 10.80 17.92 27.99
CA SER A 48 11.65 17.64 26.83
C SER A 48 11.16 18.45 25.62
N VAL A 49 12.04 19.11 24.87
CA VAL A 49 11.71 19.85 23.64
C VAL A 49 12.56 19.34 22.49
N VAL A 50 11.92 19.02 21.37
CA VAL A 50 12.58 18.37 20.23
C VAL A 50 13.09 19.39 19.23
N HIS A 51 14.40 19.36 18.98
CA HIS A 51 15.07 20.08 17.91
C HIS A 51 15.19 19.17 16.68
N SER A 52 14.83 19.70 15.51
CA SER A 52 14.90 19.02 14.22
C SER A 52 15.44 19.98 13.15
N GLN A 53 15.87 19.46 12.00
CA GLN A 53 16.27 20.34 10.88
C GLN A 53 15.11 21.24 10.41
N GLU A 54 13.87 20.76 10.55
CA GLU A 54 12.63 21.45 10.14
C GLU A 54 12.29 22.66 11.03
N ASN A 55 12.66 22.61 12.33
CA ASN A 55 12.43 23.70 13.27
C ASN A 55 13.69 24.51 13.62
N ALA A 56 14.87 24.16 13.11
CA ALA A 56 16.13 24.87 13.35
C ALA A 56 16.07 26.38 13.03
N ASN A 57 15.46 26.76 11.89
CA ASN A 57 15.28 28.17 11.50
C ASN A 57 14.28 28.93 12.40
N GLN A 58 13.49 28.22 13.20
CA GLN A 58 12.51 28.76 14.14
C GLN A 58 13.03 28.67 15.59
N TRP A 59 14.19 28.05 15.80
CA TRP A 59 14.65 27.62 17.12
C TRP A 59 14.91 28.78 18.08
N VAL A 60 15.40 29.93 17.59
CA VAL A 60 15.57 31.14 18.41
C VAL A 60 14.23 31.61 18.99
N GLY A 61 13.20 31.73 18.16
CA GLY A 61 11.86 32.12 18.62
C GLY A 61 11.19 31.08 19.51
N ILE A 62 11.50 29.79 19.30
CA ILE A 62 11.11 28.70 20.20
C ILE A 62 11.81 28.85 21.57
N SER A 63 13.14 29.02 21.60
CA SER A 63 13.92 29.11 22.83
C SER A 63 13.60 30.37 23.63
N ASP A 64 13.41 31.51 22.96
CA ASP A 64 13.11 32.79 23.61
C ASP A 64 11.76 32.74 24.30
N ARG A 65 10.75 32.11 23.68
CA ARG A 65 9.42 31.92 24.28
C ARG A 65 9.45 30.96 25.47
N LEU A 66 10.17 29.84 25.36
CA LEU A 66 10.39 28.91 26.47
C LEU A 66 11.11 29.56 27.67
N GLN A 67 12.10 30.42 27.40
CA GLN A 67 12.80 31.20 28.44
C GLN A 67 11.88 32.25 29.05
N ALA A 68 11.12 32.99 28.24
CA ALA A 68 10.20 34.04 28.71
C ALA A 68 9.06 33.52 29.60
N MET A 69 8.63 32.25 29.43
CA MET A 69 7.69 31.61 30.35
C MET A 69 8.34 31.01 31.61
N GLY A 70 9.67 31.03 31.72
CA GLY A 70 10.42 30.43 32.82
C GLY A 70 10.42 28.90 32.81
N ALA A 71 10.19 28.25 31.67
CA ALA A 71 10.17 26.79 31.60
C ALA A 71 11.58 26.21 31.74
N LYS A 72 11.74 25.26 32.65
CA LYS A 72 12.96 24.44 32.74
C LYS A 72 12.81 23.28 31.75
N TYR A 73 13.53 23.32 30.64
CA TYR A 73 13.43 22.31 29.59
C TYR A 73 14.79 21.70 29.23
N CYS A 74 14.75 20.56 28.54
CA CYS A 74 15.92 19.89 27.97
C CYS A 74 15.73 19.68 26.48
N VAL A 75 16.82 19.70 25.71
CA VAL A 75 16.75 19.59 24.24
C VAL A 75 17.07 18.17 23.79
N ILE A 76 16.22 17.64 22.90
CA ILE A 76 16.40 16.35 22.24
C ILE A 76 16.57 16.58 20.74
N THR A 77 17.74 16.23 20.20
CA THR A 77 17.97 16.26 18.75
C THR A 77 17.30 15.06 18.10
N LEU A 78 16.33 15.29 17.22
CA LEU A 78 15.52 14.24 16.59
C LEU A 78 16.35 13.18 15.87
N ASP A 79 17.41 13.60 15.16
CA ASP A 79 18.32 12.71 14.41
C ASP A 79 19.05 11.69 15.31
N ASN A 80 19.14 11.95 16.62
CA ASN A 80 19.75 11.05 17.59
C ASN A 80 18.74 10.04 18.19
N VAL A 81 17.44 10.22 17.97
CA VAL A 81 16.40 9.35 18.53
C VAL A 81 16.32 8.05 17.74
N LYS A 82 16.77 6.96 18.35
CA LYS A 82 16.76 5.60 17.79
C LYS A 82 15.97 4.61 18.65
N SER A 83 15.62 5.01 19.86
CA SER A 83 14.97 4.20 20.89
C SER A 83 14.12 5.05 21.83
N VAL A 84 13.31 4.38 22.65
CA VAL A 84 12.47 5.02 23.69
C VAL A 84 13.27 5.80 24.73
N ALA A 85 14.49 5.35 25.03
CA ALA A 85 15.35 6.03 26.00
C ALA A 85 15.72 7.44 25.52
N ASP A 86 15.85 7.64 24.21
CA ASP A 86 16.32 8.88 23.61
C ASP A 86 15.26 10.01 23.64
N TRP A 87 13.98 9.67 23.85
CA TRP A 87 12.92 10.64 24.16
C TRP A 87 12.98 11.17 25.60
N GLY A 88 13.87 10.60 26.43
CA GLY A 88 14.20 11.07 27.77
C GLY A 88 13.23 10.64 28.86
N ASP A 89 13.67 10.77 30.11
CA ASP A 89 12.92 10.39 31.31
C ASP A 89 11.85 11.41 31.75
N ARG A 90 11.73 12.58 31.12
CA ARG A 90 10.75 13.61 31.50
C ARG A 90 9.33 13.15 31.14
N ARG A 91 8.31 13.53 31.93
CA ARG A 91 6.92 13.10 31.71
C ARG A 91 6.25 13.81 30.52
N VAL A 92 6.66 15.02 30.19
CA VAL A 92 6.09 15.82 29.10
C VAL A 92 7.14 16.05 28.03
N LEU A 93 6.76 15.87 26.76
CA LEU A 93 7.59 16.12 25.58
C LEU A 93 6.85 17.03 24.60
N PHE A 94 7.57 17.99 24.03
CA PHE A 94 7.06 18.93 23.05
C PHE A 94 7.72 18.73 21.68
N LEU A 95 6.91 18.51 20.65
CA LEU A 95 7.26 18.49 19.23
C LEU A 95 6.85 19.82 18.56
N PRO A 96 7.66 20.89 18.67
CA PRO A 96 7.38 22.12 17.94
C PRO A 96 7.71 21.95 16.44
N ASN A 97 6.68 22.00 15.60
CA ASN A 97 6.80 22.14 14.15
C ASN A 97 7.59 21.01 13.43
N VAL A 98 7.54 19.78 13.97
CA VAL A 98 8.25 18.60 13.44
C VAL A 98 7.36 17.86 12.42
N GLU A 99 7.59 18.07 11.13
CA GLU A 99 6.75 17.58 10.03
C GLU A 99 7.09 16.13 9.62
N THR A 100 8.31 15.67 9.91
CA THR A 100 8.78 14.33 9.56
C THR A 100 9.28 13.56 10.78
N LEU A 101 8.72 12.37 11.01
CA LEU A 101 9.29 11.33 11.85
C LEU A 101 9.53 10.09 11.00
N THR A 102 10.68 9.43 11.23
CA THR A 102 10.92 8.08 10.73
C THR A 102 10.04 7.06 11.47
N PRO A 103 9.80 5.86 10.91
CA PRO A 103 9.13 4.77 11.62
C PRO A 103 9.73 4.50 13.00
N THR A 104 11.06 4.42 13.10
CA THR A 104 11.78 4.19 14.36
C THR A 104 11.48 5.27 15.41
N GLN A 105 11.53 6.56 15.03
CA GLN A 105 11.23 7.67 15.95
C GLN A 105 9.76 7.64 16.40
N ALA A 106 8.81 7.39 15.49
CA ALA A 106 7.39 7.37 15.81
C ALA A 106 6.99 6.17 16.70
N ILE A 107 7.58 4.99 16.49
CA ILE A 107 7.40 3.80 17.33
C ILE A 107 8.01 4.02 18.71
N ALA A 108 9.21 4.60 18.77
CA ALA A 108 9.83 4.99 20.04
C ALA A 108 8.94 6.02 20.79
N LEU A 109 8.24 6.90 20.07
CA LEU A 109 7.35 7.91 20.67
C LEU A 109 6.08 7.26 21.24
N GLU A 110 5.49 6.31 20.51
CA GLU A 110 4.36 5.50 20.99
C GLU A 110 4.71 4.76 22.30
N GLU A 111 5.85 4.07 22.33
CA GLU A 111 6.28 3.29 23.49
C GLU A 111 6.74 4.20 24.65
N TRP A 112 7.31 5.38 24.37
CA TRP A 112 7.55 6.40 25.40
C TRP A 112 6.24 6.92 26.01
N MET A 113 5.22 7.21 25.19
CA MET A 113 3.91 7.65 25.67
C MET A 113 3.17 6.53 26.43
N SER A 114 3.35 5.26 26.06
CA SER A 114 2.71 4.12 26.73
C SER A 114 3.29 3.88 28.13
N LYS A 115 4.56 4.22 28.34
CA LYS A 115 5.27 4.23 29.64
C LYS A 115 4.94 5.46 30.51
N GLY A 116 3.88 6.19 30.20
CA GLY A 116 3.39 7.33 30.99
C GLY A 116 3.75 8.70 30.46
N GLY A 117 4.47 8.79 29.33
CA GLY A 117 4.75 10.05 28.65
C GLY A 117 3.48 10.80 28.20
N ARG A 118 3.61 12.11 28.00
CA ARG A 118 2.55 13.04 27.56
C ARG A 118 3.07 13.96 26.47
N LEU A 119 2.36 14.03 25.36
CA LEU A 119 2.85 14.66 24.13
C LEU A 119 2.16 16.00 23.87
N ILE A 120 2.95 17.04 23.66
CA ILE A 120 2.47 18.32 23.13
C ILE A 120 3.05 18.45 21.72
N ALA A 121 2.24 18.86 20.75
CA ALA A 121 2.64 19.00 19.36
C ALA A 121 2.09 20.30 18.78
N SER A 122 2.80 20.92 17.83
CA SER A 122 2.33 22.15 17.18
C SER A 122 2.77 22.24 15.72
N GLY A 123 1.94 22.86 14.88
CA GLY A 123 2.17 22.98 13.44
C GLY A 123 1.81 21.70 12.68
N PRO A 124 2.25 21.53 11.42
CA PRO A 124 1.88 20.38 10.58
C PRO A 124 2.61 19.07 10.96
N VAL A 125 2.53 18.69 12.24
CA VAL A 125 3.32 17.59 12.83
C VAL A 125 3.05 16.26 12.15
N GLY A 126 4.13 15.59 11.76
CA GLY A 126 4.08 14.31 11.08
C GLY A 126 3.55 14.33 9.64
N SER A 127 3.09 15.47 9.11
CA SER A 127 2.40 15.54 7.81
C SER A 127 3.21 15.04 6.61
N LEU A 128 4.54 15.15 6.66
CA LEU A 128 5.47 14.68 5.62
C LEU A 128 6.00 13.25 5.87
N SER A 129 5.70 12.67 7.03
CA SER A 129 6.12 11.31 7.40
C SER A 129 5.50 10.23 6.51
N SER A 130 6.05 9.01 6.54
CA SER A 130 5.47 7.85 5.82
C SER A 130 4.01 7.57 6.23
N PRO A 131 3.17 6.94 5.38
CA PRO A 131 1.75 6.72 5.69
C PRO A 131 1.48 5.99 7.01
N GLY A 132 2.32 5.00 7.37
CA GLY A 132 2.21 4.29 8.65
C GLY A 132 2.51 5.19 9.84
N VAL A 133 3.54 6.05 9.73
CA VAL A 133 3.85 7.05 10.77
C VAL A 133 2.74 8.09 10.90
N ARG A 134 2.15 8.56 9.78
CA ARG A 134 1.01 9.48 9.82
C ARG A 134 -0.20 8.87 10.52
N GLN A 135 -0.49 7.60 10.25
CA GLN A 135 -1.59 6.89 10.90
C GLN A 135 -1.33 6.70 12.41
N LEU A 136 -0.09 6.37 12.79
CA LEU A 136 0.30 6.26 14.19
C LEU A 136 0.20 7.61 14.92
N LEU A 137 0.82 8.67 14.38
CA LEU A 137 0.77 10.01 14.96
C LEU A 137 -0.67 10.54 15.07
N ARG A 138 -1.53 10.24 14.09
CA ARG A 138 -2.96 10.59 14.12
C ARG A 138 -3.72 9.95 15.28
N SER A 139 -3.33 8.75 15.73
CA SER A 139 -3.90 8.13 16.94
C SER A 139 -3.24 8.69 18.21
N LEU A 140 -1.90 8.80 18.25
CA LEU A 140 -1.17 9.37 19.39
C LEU A 140 -1.57 10.80 19.74
N LEU A 141 -1.89 11.63 18.74
CA LEU A 141 -2.32 13.02 18.89
C LEU A 141 -3.85 13.20 19.01
N GLY A 142 -4.64 12.13 18.81
CA GLY A 142 -6.10 12.19 18.71
C GLY A 142 -6.63 12.89 17.44
N GLY A 143 -5.75 13.39 16.58
CA GLY A 143 -6.09 14.10 15.36
C GLY A 143 -4.87 14.33 14.48
N TYR A 144 -5.08 14.92 13.31
CA TYR A 144 -4.02 15.18 12.32
C TYR A 144 -4.17 16.59 11.72
N TRP A 145 -3.06 17.15 11.22
CA TRP A 145 -3.13 18.40 10.46
C TRP A 145 -3.91 18.18 9.17
N GLY A 146 -5.07 18.81 9.04
CA GLY A 146 -5.94 18.70 7.87
C GLY A 146 -5.48 19.61 6.74
N PHE A 147 -5.48 20.91 6.99
CA PHE A 147 -5.09 21.95 6.03
C PHE A 147 -4.75 23.25 6.74
N SER A 148 -3.84 24.03 6.14
CA SER A 148 -3.49 25.38 6.63
C SER A 148 -4.57 26.40 6.24
N LEU A 149 -4.80 27.38 7.11
CA LEU A 149 -5.64 28.54 6.83
C LEU A 149 -4.82 29.58 6.04
N SER A 150 -5.47 30.25 5.09
CA SER A 150 -4.85 31.29 4.25
C SER A 150 -4.46 32.53 5.07
N GLU A 151 -5.33 32.93 6.00
CA GLU A 151 -5.27 34.17 6.77
C GLU A 151 -5.13 33.93 8.29
N THR A 152 -4.92 35.02 9.04
CA THR A 152 -4.86 35.01 10.50
C THR A 152 -6.27 35.03 11.07
N GLU A 153 -6.67 33.93 11.71
CA GLU A 153 -8.01 33.73 12.27
C GLU A 153 -8.04 33.89 13.79
N GLN A 154 -9.19 34.27 14.33
CA GLN A 154 -9.39 34.31 15.79
C GLN A 154 -9.70 32.90 16.30
N ILE A 155 -9.02 32.42 17.34
CA ILE A 155 -9.45 31.22 18.07
C ILE A 155 -10.39 31.59 19.23
N LYS A 156 -11.37 30.73 19.51
CA LYS A 156 -12.38 30.91 20.57
C LYS A 156 -12.67 29.59 21.30
N PRO A 157 -13.18 29.61 22.55
CA PRO A 157 -13.57 28.41 23.26
C PRO A 157 -14.74 27.70 22.57
N THR A 158 -14.73 26.37 22.63
CA THR A 158 -15.83 25.53 22.16
C THR A 158 -17.01 25.60 23.13
N LYS A 159 -18.26 25.50 22.62
CA LYS A 159 -19.49 25.65 23.42
C LYS A 159 -19.85 24.44 24.29
N THR A 160 -19.23 23.28 24.08
CA THR A 160 -19.40 22.08 24.90
C THR A 160 -18.56 22.17 26.17
N LYS A 161 -19.07 21.67 27.30
CA LYS A 161 -18.30 21.55 28.55
C LYS A 161 -17.12 20.59 28.33
N ILE A 162 -15.96 21.18 28.10
CA ILE A 162 -14.64 20.56 28.08
C ILE A 162 -13.84 21.21 29.22
N SER A 163 -12.94 20.43 29.81
CA SER A 163 -12.28 20.56 31.12
C SER A 163 -11.74 21.96 31.54
N GLU A 164 -11.28 22.10 32.80
CA GLU A 164 -11.11 23.37 33.59
C GLU A 164 -10.29 24.55 32.99
N TRP A 165 -9.65 24.36 31.85
CA TRP A 165 -8.72 25.26 31.15
C TRP A 165 -9.43 26.24 30.22
N ALA A 166 -10.63 25.89 29.69
CA ALA A 166 -11.36 26.71 28.72
C ALA A 166 -11.83 28.09 29.22
N ASN A 167 -11.71 28.37 30.53
CA ASN A 167 -12.08 29.65 31.14
C ASN A 167 -10.94 30.70 31.15
N GLN A 168 -9.74 30.36 30.70
CA GLN A 168 -8.58 31.26 30.69
C GLN A 168 -8.62 32.16 29.45
N THR A 169 -8.89 33.45 29.63
CA THR A 169 -8.98 34.43 28.51
C THR A 169 -7.68 34.59 27.73
N GLU A 170 -6.54 34.36 28.38
CA GLU A 170 -5.19 34.38 27.78
C GLU A 170 -4.94 33.27 26.74
N LEU A 171 -5.80 32.25 26.67
CA LEU A 171 -5.75 31.19 25.64
C LEU A 171 -6.41 31.58 24.31
N PHE A 172 -7.01 32.76 24.18
CA PHE A 172 -7.78 33.12 22.99
C PHE A 172 -7.27 34.40 22.33
N GLY A 173 -6.91 34.31 21.06
CA GLY A 173 -6.30 35.41 20.29
C GLY A 173 -6.35 35.17 18.79
N LYS A 174 -5.72 36.08 18.03
CA LYS A 174 -5.51 35.93 16.59
C LYS A 174 -4.29 35.05 16.31
N VAL A 175 -4.45 34.08 15.42
CA VAL A 175 -3.47 33.04 15.08
C VAL A 175 -3.52 32.75 13.59
N ARG A 176 -2.36 32.64 12.94
CA ARG A 176 -2.24 32.05 11.61
C ARG A 176 -1.86 30.57 11.78
N GLY A 177 -2.78 29.69 11.42
CA GLY A 177 -2.67 28.26 11.71
C GLY A 177 -3.30 27.37 10.65
N GLY A 178 -3.83 26.23 11.08
CA GLY A 178 -4.50 25.24 10.26
C GLY A 178 -5.53 24.45 11.07
N VAL A 179 -6.44 23.80 10.37
CA VAL A 179 -7.44 22.93 10.98
C VAL A 179 -6.79 21.62 11.39
N VAL A 180 -6.91 21.27 12.67
CA VAL A 180 -6.60 19.93 13.16
C VAL A 180 -7.89 19.11 13.08
N ILE A 181 -7.86 17.95 12.45
CA ILE A 181 -9.03 17.09 12.27
C ILE A 181 -9.01 15.98 13.33
N PRO A 182 -9.97 15.92 14.27
CA PRO A 182 -10.10 14.83 15.25
C PRO A 182 -10.28 13.46 14.59
N ASN A 183 -9.85 12.39 15.28
CA ASN A 183 -9.87 11.03 14.74
C ASN A 183 -10.80 10.05 15.48
N GLU A 184 -11.06 10.22 16.78
CA GLU A 184 -11.57 9.13 17.63
C GLU A 184 -12.71 9.56 18.58
N MET A 185 -13.51 8.59 19.03
CA MET A 185 -14.47 8.81 20.13
C MET A 185 -13.70 8.91 21.45
N GLY A 186 -13.57 10.11 21.99
CA GLY A 186 -12.73 10.43 23.16
C GLY A 186 -11.79 11.62 22.93
N THR A 187 -11.72 12.13 21.70
CA THR A 187 -11.00 13.36 21.38
C THR A 187 -11.81 14.61 21.74
N GLU A 188 -11.21 15.54 22.48
CA GLU A 188 -11.78 16.85 22.81
C GLU A 188 -11.22 17.96 21.91
N SER A 189 -11.97 19.04 21.74
CA SER A 189 -11.54 20.24 21.00
C SER A 189 -11.84 21.48 21.84
N PRO A 190 -10.90 22.00 22.65
CA PRO A 190 -11.12 23.13 23.56
C PRO A 190 -11.32 24.47 22.83
N ALA A 191 -10.65 24.61 21.69
CA ALA A 191 -10.53 25.83 20.92
C ALA A 191 -10.79 25.50 19.46
N VAL A 192 -11.63 26.33 18.87
CA VAL A 192 -12.06 26.25 17.49
C VAL A 192 -11.75 27.57 16.80
N TRP A 193 -11.51 27.51 15.50
CA TRP A 193 -11.40 28.69 14.67
C TRP A 193 -12.74 29.43 14.67
N ASN A 194 -12.69 30.77 14.74
CA ASN A 194 -13.87 31.64 14.68
C ASN A 194 -14.36 31.84 13.23
N SER A 195 -14.33 30.77 12.45
CA SER A 195 -14.73 30.72 11.06
C SER A 195 -16.01 29.91 10.88
N LYS A 196 -16.48 29.79 9.64
CA LYS A 196 -17.64 28.97 9.30
C LYS A 196 -17.42 27.53 9.77
N ASP A 197 -18.46 26.92 10.32
CA ASP A 197 -18.49 25.55 10.88
C ASP A 197 -17.61 25.30 12.12
N ASN A 198 -16.86 26.29 12.60
CA ASN A 198 -16.01 26.25 13.81
C ASN A 198 -15.06 25.03 13.88
N PRO A 199 -14.21 24.79 12.86
CA PRO A 199 -13.28 23.67 12.87
C PRO A 199 -12.26 23.76 14.02
N ALA A 200 -11.73 22.63 14.48
CA ALA A 200 -10.83 22.60 15.63
C ALA A 200 -9.48 23.28 15.34
N ALA A 201 -9.10 24.16 16.26
CA ALA A 201 -7.81 24.85 16.29
C ALA A 201 -6.84 24.20 17.29
N VAL A 202 -7.37 23.53 18.31
CA VAL A 202 -6.63 22.67 19.21
C VAL A 202 -7.41 21.38 19.38
N VAL A 203 -6.69 20.27 19.45
CA VAL A 203 -7.22 18.93 19.71
C VAL A 203 -6.52 18.34 20.94
N THR A 204 -7.26 17.67 21.81
CA THR A 204 -6.71 17.03 23.02
C THR A 204 -7.24 15.63 23.30
N THR A 205 -6.41 14.86 23.98
CA THR A 205 -6.73 13.59 24.62
C THR A 205 -6.16 13.57 26.05
N GLU A 206 -6.45 12.52 26.82
CA GLU A 206 -5.81 12.26 28.12
C GLU A 206 -4.27 12.12 28.05
N ARG A 207 -3.71 11.97 26.83
CA ARG A 207 -2.29 11.73 26.58
C ARG A 207 -1.59 12.75 25.68
N SER A 208 -2.34 13.60 24.97
CA SER A 208 -1.76 14.52 23.98
C SER A 208 -2.53 15.83 23.75
N THR A 209 -1.79 16.92 23.52
CA THR A 209 -2.32 18.22 23.05
C THR A 209 -1.70 18.56 21.69
N PHE A 210 -2.55 18.84 20.71
CA PHE A 210 -2.14 19.25 19.37
C PHE A 210 -2.62 20.67 19.06
N LEU A 211 -1.69 21.61 18.95
CA LEU A 211 -1.91 23.01 18.61
C LEU A 211 -1.87 23.23 17.08
N GLY A 212 -2.96 23.74 16.51
CA GLY A 212 -3.13 23.98 15.08
C GLY A 212 -2.37 25.18 14.51
N TRP A 213 -1.18 25.51 14.99
CA TRP A 213 -0.34 26.60 14.46
C TRP A 213 1.13 26.33 14.71
N ARG A 214 2.02 26.98 13.95
CA ARG A 214 3.46 26.87 14.19
C ARG A 214 3.86 27.66 15.43
N TRP A 215 4.37 26.97 16.44
CA TRP A 215 4.78 27.58 17.71
C TRP A 215 6.19 28.19 17.57
N GLY A 216 6.49 29.25 18.32
CA GLY A 216 7.81 29.91 18.28
C GLY A 216 8.02 30.89 17.13
N THR A 217 6.97 31.34 16.42
CA THR A 217 7.10 32.30 15.31
C THR A 217 6.11 33.46 15.44
N ASP A 218 6.59 34.70 15.41
CA ASP A 218 5.74 35.90 15.48
C ASP A 218 4.81 36.04 14.27
N THR A 219 5.17 35.42 13.14
CA THR A 219 4.36 35.34 11.92
C THR A 219 3.15 34.39 12.04
N ALA A 220 3.13 33.52 13.05
CA ALA A 220 2.00 32.61 13.31
C ALA A 220 1.21 33.02 14.56
N THR A 221 1.89 33.38 15.65
CA THR A 221 1.27 33.69 16.94
C THR A 221 2.04 34.74 17.73
N ALA A 222 1.31 35.56 18.50
CA ALA A 222 1.92 36.39 19.52
C ALA A 222 2.51 35.53 20.67
N ALA A 223 3.68 35.92 21.18
CA ALA A 223 4.40 35.16 22.21
C ALA A 223 3.58 34.86 23.48
N GLY A 224 2.72 35.80 23.92
CA GLY A 224 1.85 35.59 25.07
C GLY A 224 0.88 34.42 24.91
N LEU A 225 0.30 34.25 23.71
CA LEU A 225 -0.67 33.19 23.41
C LEU A 225 0.00 31.81 23.32
N ASP A 226 1.14 31.75 22.63
CA ASP A 226 2.00 30.55 22.59
C ASP A 226 2.40 30.10 23.99
N ASN A 227 2.76 31.06 24.84
CA ASN A 227 3.17 30.80 26.21
C ASN A 227 2.01 30.32 27.08
N ALA A 228 0.83 30.92 26.95
CA ALA A 228 -0.37 30.51 27.67
C ALA A 228 -0.78 29.07 27.32
N TRP A 229 -0.86 28.72 26.02
CA TRP A 229 -1.24 27.38 25.58
C TRP A 229 -0.28 26.28 26.04
N LEU A 230 1.02 26.50 25.87
CA LEU A 230 2.01 25.50 26.27
C LEU A 230 2.05 25.36 27.81
N LYS A 231 1.94 26.47 28.57
CA LYS A 231 1.85 26.43 30.04
C LYS A 231 0.59 25.71 30.54
N ALA A 232 -0.57 25.95 29.91
CA ALA A 232 -1.81 25.26 30.25
C ALA A 232 -1.71 23.74 29.98
N ALA A 233 -1.18 23.33 28.82
CA ALA A 233 -0.99 21.92 28.47
C ALA A 233 0.02 21.20 29.39
N ILE A 234 1.15 21.85 29.72
CA ILE A 234 2.12 21.32 30.69
C ILE A 234 1.46 21.15 32.07
N ASN A 235 0.76 22.17 32.57
CA ASN A 235 0.10 22.10 33.88
C ASN A 235 -0.95 20.98 33.91
N TYR A 236 -1.79 20.85 32.88
CA TYR A 236 -2.77 19.78 32.76
C TYR A 236 -2.11 18.39 32.89
N TYR A 237 -1.04 18.12 32.12
CA TYR A 237 -0.36 16.83 32.17
C TYR A 237 0.49 16.58 33.43
N LEU A 238 0.95 17.63 34.11
CA LEU A 238 1.67 17.48 35.38
C LEU A 238 0.74 17.31 36.59
N THR A 239 -0.44 17.92 36.59
CA THR A 239 -1.39 17.91 37.72
C THR A 239 -2.49 16.84 37.63
N ALA A 240 -2.78 16.32 36.44
CA ALA A 240 -3.81 15.28 36.27
C ALA A 240 -3.51 14.00 37.09
N PRO A 241 -4.49 13.50 37.88
CA PRO A 241 -4.30 12.31 38.71
C PRO A 241 -4.18 11.05 37.86
N ALA A 242 -3.07 10.32 38.01
CA ALA A 242 -2.85 9.04 37.34
C ALA A 242 -3.32 7.87 38.23
N PRO A 243 -3.95 6.82 37.66
CA PRO A 243 -4.20 5.59 38.39
C PRO A 243 -2.87 4.85 38.63
N SER A 244 -2.56 4.63 39.91
CA SER A 244 -1.31 4.05 40.46
C SER A 244 -0.06 4.95 40.47
N ASN A 245 0.56 4.97 41.66
CA ASN A 245 1.79 5.62 42.14
C ASN A 245 2.71 6.44 41.20
N ARG A 246 2.89 7.71 41.58
CA ARG A 246 4.15 8.52 41.54
C ARG A 246 5.24 8.09 40.53
N MET A 247 4.99 8.22 39.24
CA MET A 247 6.08 8.31 38.25
C MET A 247 6.30 9.78 37.86
N LYS A 248 7.27 10.42 38.52
CA LYS A 248 7.79 11.75 38.10
C LYS A 248 8.57 11.67 36.77
N LYS A 249 9.00 10.46 36.41
CA LYS A 249 9.85 10.14 35.25
C LYS A 249 9.29 8.94 34.48
N VAL A 250 9.44 8.93 33.16
CA VAL A 250 9.04 7.84 32.27
C VAL A 250 9.99 6.65 32.46
N ALA A 251 9.42 5.46 32.64
CA ALA A 251 10.20 4.26 32.96
C ALA A 251 11.20 3.91 31.85
N GLY A 252 12.49 3.84 32.16
CA GLY A 252 13.54 3.52 31.18
C GLY A 252 13.88 4.65 30.19
N GLY A 253 13.39 5.87 30.40
CA GLY A 253 13.87 7.06 29.69
C GLY A 253 15.30 7.44 30.12
N SER A 254 16.07 8.04 29.22
CA SER A 254 17.41 8.56 29.54
C SER A 254 17.32 9.84 30.41
N PRO A 255 18.12 9.97 31.47
CA PRO A 255 18.30 11.27 32.14
C PRO A 255 19.13 12.25 31.28
N ASN A 256 19.94 11.72 30.36
CA ASN A 256 20.85 12.48 29.51
C ASN A 256 20.09 13.06 28.31
N CYS A 257 20.16 14.38 28.18
CA CYS A 257 19.67 15.19 27.06
C CYS A 257 20.53 16.46 27.02
N SER A 258 20.58 17.17 25.89
CA SER A 258 21.53 18.28 25.75
C SER A 258 21.02 19.55 26.44
N THR A 259 21.86 20.15 27.28
CA THR A 259 21.63 21.49 27.87
C THR A 259 22.84 22.40 27.66
N THR A 260 23.15 22.72 26.40
CA THR A 260 23.90 23.92 26.04
C THR A 260 22.95 25.00 25.53
N VAL A 261 22.29 25.69 26.47
CA VAL A 261 21.69 27.00 26.19
C VAL A 261 22.84 28.01 26.11
N ALA A 262 23.53 28.02 24.97
CA ALA A 262 24.59 28.99 24.69
C ALA A 262 23.94 30.30 24.19
N ALA A 263 24.40 31.43 24.74
CA ALA A 263 23.80 32.74 24.51
C ALA A 263 23.79 33.16 23.03
N ALA A 264 22.76 33.92 22.65
CA ALA A 264 22.60 34.45 21.30
C ALA A 264 23.84 35.26 20.83
N PRO A 265 24.34 35.06 19.60
CA PRO A 265 25.42 35.87 19.06
C PRO A 265 24.99 37.34 18.93
N ARG A 266 25.73 38.25 19.56
CA ARG A 266 25.55 39.69 19.35
C ARG A 266 25.84 40.04 17.89
N ARG A 267 24.99 40.88 17.29
CA ARG A 267 25.30 41.55 16.02
C ARG A 267 26.65 42.26 16.12
N GLN A 268 27.58 41.95 15.22
CA GLN A 268 28.75 42.78 14.96
C GLN A 268 28.84 43.12 13.47
N GLY A 269 28.85 44.44 13.22
CA GLY A 269 29.84 45.10 12.39
C GLY A 269 29.91 44.76 10.89
N ALA A 270 29.61 45.75 10.06
CA ALA A 270 30.08 45.76 8.68
C ALA A 270 31.62 45.77 8.61
N GLY A 271 32.17 45.13 7.58
CA GLY A 271 33.59 45.14 7.26
C GLY A 271 33.82 44.63 5.84
N GLU A 272 34.27 45.51 4.95
CA GLU A 272 34.62 45.18 3.56
C GLU A 272 35.91 44.34 3.50
N GLN A 273 36.08 43.52 2.47
CA GLN A 273 37.24 43.63 1.56
C GLN A 273 37.10 42.80 0.26
N ARG A 274 37.99 43.07 -0.70
CA ARG A 274 37.85 42.83 -2.15
C ARG A 274 38.69 41.66 -2.70
N GLY A 275 38.29 41.17 -3.87
CA GLY A 275 39.17 40.56 -4.90
C GLY A 275 39.04 39.03 -5.03
N SER A 276 39.12 38.43 -6.22
CA SER A 276 39.19 38.96 -7.60
C SER A 276 38.85 37.84 -8.62
N SER A 277 38.35 38.21 -9.80
CA SER A 277 38.13 37.30 -10.97
C SER A 277 39.47 36.90 -11.64
N SER A 278 39.60 35.99 -12.64
CA SER A 278 38.75 35.63 -13.81
C SER A 278 39.15 34.21 -14.38
N PRO A 279 38.64 33.72 -15.54
CA PRO A 279 38.51 32.27 -15.82
C PRO A 279 39.47 31.68 -16.91
N SER A 280 39.31 30.39 -17.22
CA SER A 280 39.81 29.76 -18.46
C SER A 280 38.82 28.73 -19.06
N SER A 281 38.88 28.54 -20.38
CA SER A 281 37.93 27.78 -21.22
C SER A 281 38.66 26.67 -22.04
N PRO A 282 37.93 25.71 -22.66
CA PRO A 282 38.50 24.40 -23.00
C PRO A 282 39.12 24.29 -24.40
N SER A 283 39.90 23.23 -24.63
CA SER A 283 40.47 22.85 -25.92
C SER A 283 40.12 21.40 -26.31
N SER A 284 40.05 21.12 -27.62
CA SER A 284 39.67 19.83 -28.21
C SER A 284 40.73 19.34 -29.22
N PRO A 285 41.01 18.02 -29.34
CA PRO A 285 41.79 17.45 -30.45
C PRO A 285 40.93 16.78 -31.57
N PRO A 286 41.49 16.54 -32.77
CA PRO A 286 40.75 16.23 -34.01
C PRO A 286 40.53 14.71 -34.30
N PRO A 287 39.69 14.34 -35.30
CA PRO A 287 39.29 12.95 -35.55
C PRO A 287 40.31 12.13 -36.35
N LYS A 288 40.24 10.80 -36.21
CA LYS A 288 40.92 9.82 -37.08
C LYS A 288 39.98 8.69 -37.52
N THR A 289 40.24 8.18 -38.71
CA THR A 289 39.38 7.28 -39.50
C THR A 289 39.47 5.81 -39.08
N ALA A 290 38.54 5.00 -39.57
CA ALA A 290 38.24 3.65 -39.09
C ALA A 290 39.30 2.57 -39.36
N THR A 291 39.32 1.57 -38.48
CA THR A 291 39.65 0.17 -38.78
C THR A 291 38.88 -0.72 -37.79
N ALA A 292 38.29 -1.83 -38.26
CA ALA A 292 37.41 -2.67 -37.45
C ALA A 292 38.18 -3.77 -36.70
N PRO A 293 37.97 -3.95 -35.38
CA PRO A 293 38.48 -5.10 -34.64
C PRO A 293 37.38 -6.04 -34.13
N ILE A 294 37.40 -7.27 -34.65
CA ILE A 294 37.22 -8.57 -33.97
C ILE A 294 36.29 -8.60 -32.74
N ALA A 295 35.24 -9.42 -32.83
CA ALA A 295 34.25 -9.62 -31.77
C ALA A 295 34.87 -10.05 -30.42
N LYS A 296 34.65 -9.24 -29.38
CA LYS A 296 34.88 -9.63 -27.99
C LYS A 296 33.63 -10.32 -27.41
N PRO A 297 33.78 -11.22 -26.41
CA PRO A 297 32.65 -11.78 -25.70
C PRO A 297 31.78 -10.67 -25.08
N LEU A 298 30.47 -10.85 -25.11
CA LEU A 298 29.51 -9.93 -24.48
C LEU A 298 29.87 -9.73 -23.00
N PRO A 299 30.06 -8.49 -22.51
CA PRO A 299 30.23 -8.26 -21.09
C PRO A 299 28.96 -8.70 -20.36
N THR A 300 29.12 -9.35 -19.21
CA THR A 300 28.01 -9.69 -18.32
C THR A 300 27.33 -8.42 -17.83
N VAL A 301 26.22 -8.07 -18.49
CA VAL A 301 25.36 -6.95 -18.09
C VAL A 301 24.81 -7.27 -16.71
N LYS A 302 25.33 -6.62 -15.67
CA LYS A 302 24.59 -6.48 -14.41
C LYS A 302 23.24 -5.87 -14.76
N PRO A 303 22.11 -6.45 -14.34
CA PRO A 303 20.81 -5.89 -14.63
C PRO A 303 20.78 -4.45 -14.11
N PRO A 304 20.37 -3.46 -14.94
CA PRO A 304 20.30 -2.09 -14.48
C PRO A 304 19.30 -1.99 -13.33
N SER A 305 19.71 -1.41 -12.22
CA SER A 305 18.78 -0.92 -11.21
C SER A 305 18.00 0.24 -11.82
N SER A 306 16.83 -0.03 -12.40
CA SER A 306 15.95 1.01 -12.90
C SER A 306 15.49 1.89 -11.73
N GLN A 307 15.53 3.21 -11.95
CA GLN A 307 15.04 4.21 -11.01
C GLN A 307 13.56 4.54 -11.26
N GLU A 308 12.81 3.69 -11.97
CA GLU A 308 11.40 3.98 -12.24
C GLU A 308 10.61 3.90 -10.92
N ALA A 309 9.58 4.73 -10.78
CA ALA A 309 8.83 4.82 -9.52
C ALA A 309 8.17 3.49 -9.10
N ILE A 310 8.00 2.53 -10.02
CA ILE A 310 7.57 1.17 -9.70
C ILE A 310 8.66 0.41 -8.91
N ASP A 311 9.94 0.55 -9.28
CA ASP A 311 11.07 -0.06 -8.57
C ASP A 311 11.30 0.59 -7.20
N GLN A 312 10.99 1.88 -7.07
CA GLN A 312 11.02 2.59 -5.77
C GLN A 312 9.87 2.14 -4.85
N LEU A 313 8.67 1.93 -5.40
CA LEU A 313 7.56 1.27 -4.69
C LEU A 313 7.89 -0.18 -4.31
N GLU A 314 8.76 -0.84 -5.07
CA GLU A 314 9.35 -2.16 -4.76
C GLU A 314 10.53 -2.12 -3.77
N GLN A 315 10.98 -0.95 -3.30
CA GLN A 315 11.99 -0.85 -2.24
C GLN A 315 11.40 -0.39 -0.89
N ALA A 316 10.41 0.50 -0.88
CA ALA A 316 9.93 1.16 0.35
C ALA A 316 9.11 0.31 1.37
N VAL A 317 8.92 -1.00 1.16
CA VAL A 317 7.88 -1.80 1.87
C VAL A 317 8.33 -3.24 2.20
N GLY A 318 9.63 -3.49 2.40
CA GLY A 318 10.17 -4.82 2.73
C GLY A 318 9.93 -5.27 4.19
N LEU A 319 9.94 -6.59 4.41
CA LEU A 319 10.19 -7.21 5.72
C LEU A 319 11.47 -8.04 5.58
N ASP A 320 12.61 -7.35 5.52
CA ASP A 320 13.90 -7.96 5.16
C ASP A 320 14.52 -8.69 6.36
N VAL A 321 14.33 -10.02 6.39
CA VAL A 321 14.80 -10.88 7.48
C VAL A 321 16.21 -11.39 7.18
N ALA A 322 17.23 -10.64 7.59
CA ALA A 322 18.63 -11.07 7.48
C ALA A 322 18.95 -12.18 8.51
N PRO A 323 19.24 -13.43 8.11
CA PRO A 323 19.25 -14.60 9.01
C PRO A 323 20.15 -14.46 10.23
N ASN A 324 21.37 -13.97 10.05
CA ASN A 324 22.38 -13.89 11.11
C ASN A 324 22.49 -12.48 11.72
N SER A 325 21.52 -11.60 11.45
CA SER A 325 21.52 -10.24 12.01
C SER A 325 21.11 -10.24 13.47
N ASN A 326 21.95 -9.63 14.31
CA ASN A 326 21.65 -9.29 15.71
C ASN A 326 21.04 -7.89 15.87
N GLU A 327 20.73 -7.19 14.78
CA GLU A 327 20.03 -5.89 14.85
C GLU A 327 18.71 -6.04 15.63
N PRO A 328 18.33 -5.08 16.50
CA PRO A 328 17.09 -5.16 17.26
C PRO A 328 15.87 -5.41 16.38
N ILE A 329 15.00 -6.32 16.81
CA ILE A 329 13.66 -6.48 16.25
C ILE A 329 12.74 -5.59 17.10
N ASP A 330 12.23 -4.50 16.52
CA ASP A 330 11.24 -3.64 17.20
C ASP A 330 9.87 -4.33 17.31
N ASN A 331 8.97 -3.76 18.13
CA ASN A 331 7.66 -4.37 18.40
C ASN A 331 6.80 -4.55 17.13
N ASN A 332 6.90 -3.64 16.15
CA ASN A 332 6.14 -3.74 14.91
C ASN A 332 6.74 -4.78 13.96
N GLN A 333 8.08 -4.90 13.92
CA GLN A 333 8.73 -6.03 13.26
C GLN A 333 8.37 -7.36 13.93
N ALA A 334 8.33 -7.42 15.26
CA ALA A 334 7.96 -8.61 16.02
C ALA A 334 6.52 -9.06 15.70
N ILE A 335 5.56 -8.14 15.78
CA ILE A 335 4.15 -8.38 15.40
C ILE A 335 4.06 -8.81 13.94
N ALA A 336 4.75 -8.14 13.02
CA ALA A 336 4.67 -8.48 11.60
C ALA A 336 5.31 -9.84 11.26
N LEU A 337 6.41 -10.22 11.93
CA LEU A 337 7.00 -11.55 11.80
C LEU A 337 6.08 -12.64 12.32
N GLN A 338 5.50 -12.46 13.52
CA GLN A 338 4.54 -13.41 14.09
C GLN A 338 3.29 -13.53 13.20
N GLN A 339 2.69 -12.40 12.82
CA GLN A 339 1.49 -12.36 11.99
C GLN A 339 1.73 -12.96 10.59
N GLU A 340 2.88 -12.75 9.96
CA GLU A 340 3.19 -13.41 8.69
C GLU A 340 3.32 -14.93 8.86
N LEU A 341 3.97 -15.39 9.94
CA LEU A 341 4.12 -16.82 10.17
C LEU A 341 2.76 -17.48 10.44
N GLU A 342 1.89 -16.84 11.21
CA GLU A 342 0.49 -17.26 11.42
C GLU A 342 -0.32 -17.23 10.11
N ASN A 343 -0.13 -16.21 9.26
CA ASN A 343 -0.77 -16.15 7.94
C ASN A 343 -0.26 -17.26 7.01
N LEU A 344 1.03 -17.60 7.03
CA LEU A 344 1.60 -18.66 6.20
C LEU A 344 1.14 -20.06 6.67
N ILE A 345 1.05 -20.28 7.99
CA ILE A 345 0.40 -21.47 8.56
C ILE A 345 -1.03 -21.58 8.02
N GLY A 346 -1.80 -20.48 8.07
CA GLY A 346 -3.16 -20.42 7.55
C GLY A 346 -3.27 -20.70 6.05
N ARG A 347 -2.33 -20.20 5.22
CA ARG A 347 -2.28 -20.47 3.77
C ARG A 347 -2.00 -21.94 3.46
N VAL A 348 -1.07 -22.57 4.19
CA VAL A 348 -0.78 -24.00 4.04
C VAL A 348 -2.00 -24.84 4.44
N GLU A 349 -2.64 -24.51 5.57
CA GLU A 349 -3.85 -25.20 6.03
C GLU A 349 -5.01 -25.02 5.03
N SER A 350 -5.21 -23.83 4.47
CA SER A 350 -6.28 -23.57 3.49
C SER A 350 -6.06 -24.31 2.17
N ALA A 351 -4.81 -24.37 1.68
CA ALA A 351 -4.45 -25.12 0.49
C ALA A 351 -4.71 -26.64 0.68
N HIS A 352 -4.34 -27.19 1.83
CA HIS A 352 -4.60 -28.60 2.17
C HIS A 352 -6.08 -28.90 2.34
N LEU A 353 -6.85 -27.98 2.94
CA LEU A 353 -8.30 -28.13 3.10
C LEU A 353 -9.01 -28.18 1.73
N ALA A 354 -8.68 -27.25 0.83
CA ALA A 354 -9.23 -27.22 -0.52
C ALA A 354 -8.93 -28.53 -1.27
N ALA A 355 -7.69 -29.00 -1.23
CA ALA A 355 -7.26 -30.24 -1.88
C ALA A 355 -7.99 -31.48 -1.32
N SER A 356 -8.06 -31.59 0.01
CA SER A 356 -8.70 -32.72 0.70
C SER A 356 -10.20 -32.77 0.43
N ALA A 357 -10.86 -31.60 0.40
CA ALA A 357 -12.30 -31.50 0.16
C ALA A 357 -12.69 -31.89 -1.28
N ASP A 358 -11.82 -31.69 -2.27
CA ASP A 358 -12.05 -32.15 -3.63
C ASP A 358 -11.68 -33.64 -3.83
N ALA A 359 -10.59 -34.14 -3.21
CA ALA A 359 -10.19 -35.55 -3.31
C ALA A 359 -11.22 -36.54 -2.74
N VAL A 360 -11.92 -36.18 -1.66
CA VAL A 360 -13.04 -36.99 -1.12
C VAL A 360 -14.19 -37.13 -2.13
N ASN A 361 -14.36 -36.18 -3.06
CA ASN A 361 -15.40 -36.28 -4.08
C ASN A 361 -15.02 -37.23 -5.23
N GLU A 362 -13.74 -37.34 -5.59
CA GLU A 362 -13.28 -38.32 -6.59
C GLU A 362 -13.45 -39.76 -6.09
N SER A 363 -13.16 -40.02 -4.81
CA SER A 363 -13.39 -41.34 -4.20
C SER A 363 -14.87 -41.69 -4.02
N VAL A 364 -15.74 -40.73 -3.70
CA VAL A 364 -17.21 -40.95 -3.65
C VAL A 364 -17.79 -41.22 -5.04
N GLY A 365 -17.27 -40.57 -6.09
CA GLY A 365 -17.63 -40.86 -7.49
C GLY A 365 -17.24 -42.28 -7.96
N ILE A 366 -16.38 -42.96 -7.22
CA ILE A 366 -15.99 -44.37 -7.45
C ILE A 366 -16.79 -45.31 -6.53
N SER A 367 -17.40 -44.82 -5.45
CA SER A 367 -18.01 -45.66 -4.40
C SER A 367 -19.35 -46.32 -4.76
N GLU A 368 -19.99 -45.98 -5.88
CA GLU A 368 -21.14 -46.73 -6.41
C GLU A 368 -20.72 -47.96 -7.24
N GLU A 369 -19.44 -48.07 -7.65
CA GLU A 369 -18.92 -49.29 -8.30
C GLU A 369 -17.71 -49.88 -7.57
N LYS A 370 -17.95 -51.04 -6.94
CA LYS A 370 -16.99 -52.02 -6.39
C LYS A 370 -16.51 -51.79 -4.96
N GLN A 371 -17.30 -52.33 -4.04
CA GLN A 371 -16.75 -53.10 -2.92
C GLN A 371 -15.87 -54.25 -3.47
N PHE A 372 -14.53 -54.19 -3.31
CA PHE A 372 -13.71 -55.28 -2.74
C PHE A 372 -12.22 -54.93 -2.62
N SER A 373 -11.59 -55.48 -1.58
CA SER A 373 -10.14 -55.63 -1.34
C SER A 373 -9.26 -54.39 -1.02
N ARG A 374 -8.63 -54.46 0.16
CA ARG A 374 -7.47 -53.68 0.59
C ARG A 374 -6.18 -54.26 -0.02
N HIS A 375 -5.13 -53.45 -0.19
CA HIS A 375 -3.83 -53.66 0.48
C HIS A 375 -2.89 -52.44 0.37
N LEU A 376 -1.90 -52.38 1.29
CA LEU A 376 -0.97 -51.27 1.50
C LEU A 376 0.23 -51.27 0.54
N ASP A 377 0.91 -50.11 0.50
CA ASP A 377 2.34 -49.86 0.28
C ASP A 377 3.10 -50.52 -0.88
N THR A 378 3.79 -49.70 -1.68
CA THR A 378 5.25 -49.75 -2.00
C THR A 378 5.57 -48.69 -3.08
N TYR A 379 6.86 -48.35 -3.26
CA TYR A 379 7.45 -47.47 -4.31
C TYR A 379 7.63 -45.98 -3.99
N ALA A 380 8.36 -45.72 -2.91
CA ALA A 380 9.27 -44.57 -2.86
C ALA A 380 10.72 -45.06 -3.01
N SER A 381 11.32 -44.92 -4.20
CA SER A 381 12.77 -44.77 -4.42
C SER A 381 13.16 -44.83 -5.90
N GLN A 382 13.74 -43.74 -6.43
CA GLN A 382 15.04 -43.74 -7.12
C GLN A 382 15.53 -42.31 -7.34
N SER A 383 16.85 -42.12 -7.29
CA SER A 383 17.51 -40.84 -7.08
C SER A 383 18.21 -40.31 -8.34
N VAL A 384 18.36 -38.99 -8.42
CA VAL A 384 19.43 -38.34 -9.20
C VAL A 384 20.11 -37.30 -8.31
N LYS A 385 21.45 -37.25 -8.37
CA LYS A 385 22.31 -36.41 -7.52
C LYS A 385 22.65 -35.10 -8.22
N GLU A 386 22.58 -33.97 -7.50
CA GLU A 386 23.40 -32.78 -7.77
C GLU A 386 23.98 -32.24 -6.44
N GLN A 387 25.14 -31.58 -6.51
CA GLN A 387 25.97 -31.25 -5.34
C GLN A 387 25.60 -29.91 -4.69
N PRO A 388 25.69 -29.79 -3.34
CA PRO A 388 25.40 -28.55 -2.64
C PRO A 388 26.62 -27.62 -2.51
N THR A 389 26.44 -26.34 -2.80
CA THR A 389 27.41 -25.29 -2.40
C THR A 389 27.17 -24.87 -0.95
N GLN A 390 28.25 -24.66 -0.19
CA GLN A 390 28.23 -24.64 1.27
C GLN A 390 27.53 -23.42 1.91
N LEU A 391 26.60 -23.69 2.83
CA LEU A 391 26.31 -22.81 3.98
C LEU A 391 26.55 -23.62 5.26
N ALA A 392 27.28 -23.04 6.22
CA ALA A 392 27.82 -23.77 7.34
C ALA A 392 26.81 -24.01 8.48
N SER A 393 26.73 -25.27 8.91
CA SER A 393 26.32 -25.73 10.25
C SER A 393 25.03 -25.14 10.85
N THR A 394 23.89 -25.61 10.37
CA THR A 394 22.83 -26.11 11.29
C THR A 394 22.21 -27.34 10.65
N LYS A 395 22.07 -28.44 11.42
CA LYS A 395 21.81 -29.76 10.83
C LYS A 395 20.37 -29.88 10.33
N LEU A 396 20.28 -30.37 9.11
CA LEU A 396 19.10 -30.64 8.31
C LEU A 396 18.15 -31.67 8.97
N GLU A 397 17.10 -31.21 9.67
CA GLU A 397 16.00 -32.06 10.18
C GLU A 397 14.71 -31.99 9.32
N ALA A 398 14.71 -31.19 8.26
CA ALA A 398 13.52 -30.94 7.43
C ALA A 398 13.18 -32.04 6.40
N LEU A 399 14.10 -32.98 6.13
CA LEU A 399 13.86 -34.06 5.16
C LEU A 399 13.05 -35.20 5.81
N GLY A 400 11.75 -35.28 5.47
CA GLY A 400 10.85 -36.36 5.89
C GLY A 400 9.80 -35.98 6.95
N MET A 401 9.65 -34.70 7.27
CA MET A 401 8.65 -34.22 8.22
C MET A 401 7.25 -34.21 7.61
N SER A 402 6.27 -34.80 8.31
CA SER A 402 4.86 -34.75 7.90
C SER A 402 4.25 -33.36 8.07
N LYS A 403 3.19 -33.07 7.31
CA LYS A 403 2.42 -31.81 7.36
C LYS A 403 2.03 -31.43 8.79
N ASP A 404 1.51 -32.36 9.58
CA ASP A 404 1.03 -32.07 10.94
C ASP A 404 2.19 -31.77 11.90
N GLN A 405 3.33 -32.48 11.79
CA GLN A 405 4.55 -32.17 12.55
C GLN A 405 5.08 -30.77 12.19
N ALA A 406 5.12 -30.43 10.90
CA ALA A 406 5.56 -29.14 10.39
C ALA A 406 4.66 -27.99 10.88
N LEU A 407 3.33 -28.16 10.86
CA LEU A 407 2.38 -27.19 11.39
C LEU A 407 2.53 -27.01 12.91
N VAL A 408 2.69 -28.11 13.66
CA VAL A 408 2.93 -28.06 15.12
C VAL A 408 4.24 -27.33 15.45
N GLN A 409 5.33 -27.62 14.72
CA GLN A 409 6.61 -26.94 14.92
C GLN A 409 6.52 -25.46 14.58
N ALA A 410 5.91 -25.09 13.44
CA ALA A 410 5.73 -23.70 13.05
C ALA A 410 4.86 -22.92 14.06
N ARG A 411 3.77 -23.50 14.56
CA ARG A 411 2.94 -22.94 15.64
C ARG A 411 3.70 -22.86 16.97
N GLY A 412 4.67 -23.74 17.22
CA GLY A 412 5.61 -23.65 18.34
C GLY A 412 6.54 -22.44 18.20
N ILE A 413 7.18 -22.29 17.04
CA ILE A 413 8.07 -21.17 16.73
C ILE A 413 7.32 -19.83 16.79
N ALA A 414 6.12 -19.73 16.21
CA ALA A 414 5.31 -18.50 16.25
C ALA A 414 5.02 -18.04 17.69
N ARG A 415 4.68 -18.98 18.59
CA ARG A 415 4.45 -18.70 20.02
C ARG A 415 5.72 -18.35 20.80
N ASN A 416 6.87 -18.90 20.39
CA ASN A 416 8.16 -18.65 21.03
C ASN A 416 8.82 -17.35 20.55
N LEU A 417 8.49 -16.88 19.34
CA LEU A 417 9.14 -15.73 18.71
C LEU A 417 9.11 -14.45 19.57
N PRO A 418 7.99 -14.07 20.23
CA PRO A 418 7.97 -12.92 21.14
C PRO A 418 8.90 -13.08 22.35
N GLN A 419 9.08 -14.31 22.85
CA GLN A 419 9.97 -14.58 23.98
C GLN A 419 11.44 -14.43 23.59
N LEU A 420 11.85 -14.94 22.42
CA LEU A 420 13.20 -14.75 21.90
C LEU A 420 13.53 -13.26 21.67
N ILE A 421 12.57 -12.50 21.13
CA ILE A 421 12.70 -11.07 20.90
C ILE A 421 12.81 -10.31 22.24
N ALA A 422 11.97 -10.63 23.23
CA ALA A 422 12.05 -10.05 24.57
C ALA A 422 13.38 -10.39 25.29
N GLN A 423 13.94 -11.58 25.05
CA GLN A 423 15.26 -12.00 25.51
C GLN A 423 16.43 -11.40 24.69
N LYS A 424 16.13 -10.54 23.70
CA LYS A 424 17.09 -9.92 22.76
C LYS A 424 17.88 -10.93 21.90
N ASN A 425 17.39 -12.15 21.76
CA ASN A 425 18.02 -13.20 20.96
C ASN A 425 17.59 -13.06 19.48
N TYR A 426 17.89 -11.90 18.89
CA TYR A 426 17.33 -11.48 17.61
C TYR A 426 17.80 -12.34 16.43
N ALA A 427 19.06 -12.77 16.39
CA ALA A 427 19.52 -13.69 15.35
C ALA A 427 18.79 -15.04 15.44
N LEU A 428 18.62 -15.63 16.64
CA LEU A 428 17.88 -16.88 16.78
C LEU A 428 16.40 -16.72 16.40
N ALA A 429 15.79 -15.58 16.73
CA ALA A 429 14.42 -15.28 16.30
C ALA A 429 14.30 -15.24 14.76
N ARG A 430 15.23 -14.56 14.06
CA ARG A 430 15.27 -14.53 12.58
C ARG A 430 15.53 -15.91 11.99
N GLN A 431 16.47 -16.69 12.55
CA GLN A 431 16.78 -18.06 12.13
C GLN A 431 15.57 -18.98 12.30
N GLN A 432 14.92 -19.01 13.48
CA GLN A 432 13.75 -19.85 13.70
C GLN A 432 12.58 -19.46 12.78
N TRP A 433 12.34 -18.16 12.56
CA TRP A 433 11.32 -17.70 11.63
C TRP A 433 11.58 -18.15 10.18
N LEU A 434 12.82 -18.03 9.70
CA LEU A 434 13.21 -18.49 8.35
C LEU A 434 13.14 -20.02 8.22
N VAL A 435 13.49 -20.77 9.26
CA VAL A 435 13.33 -22.23 9.31
C VAL A 435 11.85 -22.60 9.23
N ALA A 436 10.98 -21.99 10.06
CA ALA A 436 9.54 -22.24 10.04
C ALA A 436 8.92 -21.92 8.67
N LYS A 437 9.29 -20.78 8.06
CA LYS A 437 8.88 -20.40 6.70
C LYS A 437 9.31 -21.43 5.64
N THR A 438 10.56 -21.89 5.71
CA THR A 438 11.10 -22.89 4.76
C THR A 438 10.38 -24.23 4.90
N ILE A 439 10.14 -24.68 6.14
CA ILE A 439 9.39 -25.90 6.44
C ILE A 439 7.96 -25.79 5.88
N LEU A 440 7.23 -24.71 6.18
CA LEU A 440 5.87 -24.50 5.70
C LEU A 440 5.78 -24.45 4.17
N TRP A 441 6.73 -23.78 3.50
CA TRP A 441 6.81 -23.75 2.04
C TRP A 441 6.98 -25.14 1.42
N GLN A 442 7.67 -26.07 2.08
CA GLN A 442 7.78 -27.47 1.63
C GLN A 442 6.49 -28.28 1.84
N GLN A 443 5.57 -27.82 2.69
CA GLN A 443 4.30 -28.50 2.96
C GLN A 443 3.16 -28.06 2.06
N PHE A 444 3.33 -27.14 1.12
CA PHE A 444 2.26 -26.80 0.18
C PHE A 444 1.90 -28.01 -0.71
N PRO A 445 0.60 -28.29 -0.96
CA PRO A 445 0.14 -29.41 -1.78
C PRO A 445 0.33 -29.13 -3.28
N VAL A 446 1.59 -29.01 -3.72
CA VAL A 446 1.97 -28.59 -5.08
C VAL A 446 1.89 -29.71 -6.14
N ASP A 447 1.57 -30.93 -5.73
CA ASP A 447 1.47 -32.14 -6.55
C ASP A 447 0.04 -32.46 -7.02
N GLN A 448 -0.97 -31.79 -6.44
CA GLN A 448 -2.39 -31.99 -6.72
C GLN A 448 -3.08 -30.68 -7.15
N ARG A 449 -4.25 -30.80 -7.80
CA ARG A 449 -4.99 -29.65 -8.35
C ARG A 449 -5.70 -28.87 -7.25
N LEU A 450 -5.50 -27.54 -7.26
CA LEU A 450 -6.05 -26.59 -6.26
C LEU A 450 -6.92 -25.51 -6.91
N ALA A 451 -6.73 -25.24 -8.20
CA ALA A 451 -7.47 -24.19 -8.90
C ALA A 451 -8.97 -24.51 -8.99
N GLN A 452 -9.80 -23.58 -8.52
CA GLN A 452 -11.21 -23.49 -8.90
C GLN A 452 -11.32 -22.61 -10.18
N PRO A 453 -12.48 -22.55 -10.86
CA PRO A 453 -12.62 -21.77 -12.08
C PRO A 453 -12.25 -20.29 -11.85
N GLU A 454 -11.14 -19.85 -12.43
CA GLU A 454 -10.51 -18.56 -12.18
C GLU A 454 -9.88 -17.98 -13.45
N ILE A 455 -9.72 -16.65 -13.50
CA ILE A 455 -8.97 -16.01 -14.59
C ILE A 455 -7.48 -16.19 -14.28
N ARG A 456 -6.77 -16.92 -15.13
CA ARG A 456 -5.35 -17.24 -15.02
C ARG A 456 -4.65 -16.51 -16.16
N ALA A 457 -4.39 -15.22 -15.96
CA ALA A 457 -3.86 -14.35 -16.99
C ALA A 457 -2.31 -14.26 -16.97
N VAL A 458 -1.71 -13.91 -18.11
CA VAL A 458 -0.29 -13.59 -18.22
C VAL A 458 -0.08 -12.43 -19.19
N TRP A 459 0.81 -11.50 -18.84
CA TRP A 459 1.32 -10.51 -19.80
C TRP A 459 2.42 -11.14 -20.64
N LEU A 460 2.19 -11.23 -21.96
CA LEU A 460 3.16 -11.72 -22.94
C LEU A 460 3.81 -10.50 -23.60
N ASP A 461 5.03 -10.21 -23.15
CA ASP A 461 5.81 -9.03 -23.50
C ASP A 461 6.43 -9.10 -24.90
N ARG A 462 6.68 -7.93 -25.51
CA ARG A 462 7.34 -7.81 -26.83
C ARG A 462 8.73 -8.42 -26.88
N GLY A 463 9.46 -8.51 -25.76
CA GLY A 463 10.73 -9.27 -25.73
C GLY A 463 10.52 -10.74 -26.04
N THR A 464 9.49 -11.33 -25.43
CA THR A 464 9.03 -12.70 -25.68
C THR A 464 8.45 -12.88 -27.09
N ILE A 465 7.69 -11.91 -27.62
CA ILE A 465 7.21 -11.96 -29.02
C ILE A 465 8.39 -11.91 -30.01
N VAL A 466 9.34 -10.99 -29.85
CA VAL A 466 10.54 -10.88 -30.71
C VAL A 466 11.36 -12.17 -30.67
N ARG A 467 11.58 -12.75 -29.48
CA ARG A 467 12.29 -14.04 -29.32
C ARG A 467 11.57 -15.22 -29.96
N ALA A 468 10.24 -15.19 -30.04
CA ALA A 468 9.48 -16.23 -30.73
C ALA A 468 9.77 -16.24 -32.24
N GLY A 469 10.02 -15.05 -32.83
CA GLY A 469 10.50 -14.84 -34.20
C GLY A 469 9.54 -15.19 -35.34
N ASN A 470 8.60 -16.11 -35.12
CA ASN A 470 7.55 -16.52 -36.05
C ASN A 470 6.42 -17.30 -35.34
N LYS A 471 5.36 -17.63 -36.09
CA LYS A 471 4.22 -18.45 -35.66
C LYS A 471 4.61 -19.74 -34.90
N ALA A 472 5.62 -20.48 -35.36
CA ALA A 472 5.97 -21.77 -34.78
C ALA A 472 6.70 -21.62 -33.44
N GLY A 473 7.56 -20.60 -33.29
CA GLY A 473 8.11 -20.21 -31.99
C GLY A 473 7.01 -19.72 -31.04
N LEU A 474 6.05 -18.96 -31.55
CA LEU A 474 4.93 -18.45 -30.75
C LEU A 474 3.99 -19.57 -30.29
N SER A 475 3.70 -20.54 -31.16
CA SER A 475 2.91 -21.75 -30.83
C SER A 475 3.47 -22.45 -29.60
N LYS A 476 4.79 -22.69 -29.54
CA LYS A 476 5.43 -23.36 -28.40
C LYS A 476 5.24 -22.61 -27.08
N ILE A 477 5.15 -21.28 -27.12
CA ILE A 477 4.87 -20.45 -25.94
C ILE A 477 3.40 -20.62 -25.54
N PHE A 478 2.48 -20.57 -26.51
CA PHE A 478 1.04 -20.79 -26.27
C PHE A 478 0.73 -22.20 -25.75
N ASP A 479 1.38 -23.24 -26.29
CA ASP A 479 1.31 -24.63 -25.80
C ASP A 479 1.73 -24.72 -24.33
N ARG A 480 2.86 -24.08 -23.99
CA ARG A 480 3.44 -24.05 -22.65
C ARG A 480 2.55 -23.33 -21.63
N LEU A 481 1.90 -22.24 -22.03
CA LEU A 481 0.94 -21.51 -21.20
C LEU A 481 -0.36 -22.33 -21.00
N ALA A 482 -0.90 -22.92 -22.06
CA ALA A 482 -2.12 -23.73 -22.00
C ALA A 482 -1.96 -25.00 -21.15
N GLN A 483 -0.78 -25.66 -21.21
CA GLN A 483 -0.45 -26.78 -20.32
C GLN A 483 -0.44 -26.37 -18.85
N ALA A 484 0.09 -25.19 -18.54
CA ALA A 484 0.10 -24.58 -17.20
C ALA A 484 -1.28 -24.02 -16.78
N GLY A 485 -2.34 -24.24 -17.56
CA GLY A 485 -3.71 -23.81 -17.24
C GLY A 485 -3.99 -22.32 -17.43
N ILE A 486 -3.06 -21.54 -18.01
CA ILE A 486 -3.34 -20.16 -18.40
C ILE A 486 -4.53 -20.16 -19.37
N ASN A 487 -5.49 -19.27 -19.17
CA ASN A 487 -6.71 -19.15 -19.98
C ASN A 487 -6.96 -17.73 -20.51
N THR A 488 -6.05 -16.79 -20.25
CA THR A 488 -6.10 -15.43 -20.79
C THR A 488 -4.68 -14.91 -21.04
N VAL A 489 -4.42 -14.35 -22.22
CA VAL A 489 -3.14 -13.75 -22.57
C VAL A 489 -3.31 -12.27 -22.86
N PHE A 490 -2.63 -11.42 -22.09
CA PHE A 490 -2.50 -9.99 -22.34
C PHE A 490 -1.29 -9.79 -23.27
N PHE A 491 -1.54 -9.73 -24.58
CA PHE A 491 -0.51 -9.81 -25.62
C PHE A 491 -0.02 -8.42 -26.04
N GLU A 492 1.27 -8.08 -25.84
CA GLU A 492 1.78 -6.73 -26.09
C GLU A 492 1.67 -6.32 -27.57
N THR A 493 0.66 -5.50 -27.87
CA THR A 493 0.18 -5.19 -29.22
C THR A 493 0.57 -3.79 -29.66
N VAL A 494 0.64 -2.84 -28.73
CA VAL A 494 1.12 -1.46 -28.96
C VAL A 494 2.07 -1.08 -27.83
N ASN A 495 3.34 -0.80 -28.14
CA ASN A 495 4.31 -0.31 -27.16
C ASN A 495 5.33 0.67 -27.75
N ALA A 496 5.81 1.60 -26.92
CA ALA A 496 6.80 2.62 -27.32
C ALA A 496 6.48 3.38 -28.62
N GLY A 497 5.19 3.56 -28.93
CA GLY A 497 4.71 4.24 -30.14
C GLY A 497 4.62 3.38 -31.40
N TYR A 498 4.97 2.09 -31.32
CA TYR A 498 4.89 1.14 -32.42
C TYR A 498 3.76 0.12 -32.22
N THR A 499 3.20 -0.35 -33.33
CA THR A 499 2.32 -1.53 -33.37
C THR A 499 3.15 -2.81 -33.57
N ILE A 500 2.67 -3.93 -33.05
CA ILE A 500 3.31 -5.23 -33.29
C ILE A 500 2.92 -5.83 -34.66
N TYR A 501 1.82 -5.35 -35.25
CA TYR A 501 1.17 -5.81 -36.47
C TYR A 501 1.18 -4.71 -37.57
N PRO A 502 0.92 -5.01 -38.85
CA PRO A 502 0.79 -4.02 -39.92
C PRO A 502 -0.53 -3.23 -39.79
N SER A 503 -0.47 -2.09 -39.09
CA SER A 503 -1.56 -1.14 -38.89
C SER A 503 -1.75 -0.20 -40.09
N GLN A 504 -3.00 0.22 -40.31
CA GLN A 504 -3.37 1.29 -41.24
C GLN A 504 -3.48 2.66 -40.53
N VAL A 505 -3.54 2.66 -39.19
CA VAL A 505 -3.66 3.87 -38.36
C VAL A 505 -2.28 4.34 -37.85
N ALA A 506 -1.47 3.43 -37.31
CA ALA A 506 -0.11 3.69 -36.89
C ALA A 506 0.87 3.53 -38.06
N LYS A 507 1.66 4.57 -38.34
CA LYS A 507 2.57 4.63 -39.51
C LYS A 507 3.71 3.59 -39.49
N GLU A 508 4.13 3.14 -38.31
CA GLU A 508 5.31 2.29 -38.13
C GLU A 508 4.97 1.04 -37.30
N GLN A 509 5.23 -0.13 -37.89
CA GLN A 509 5.34 -1.40 -37.16
C GLN A 509 6.68 -1.44 -36.40
N ASN A 510 6.73 -2.13 -35.26
CA ASN A 510 7.94 -2.31 -34.46
C ASN A 510 9.07 -2.89 -35.35
N PRO A 511 10.23 -2.22 -35.45
CA PRO A 511 11.26 -2.59 -36.42
C PRO A 511 11.87 -3.98 -36.18
N LEU A 512 11.70 -4.54 -34.98
CA LEU A 512 12.16 -5.88 -34.62
C LEU A 512 11.28 -7.01 -35.18
N ILE A 513 10.09 -6.72 -35.73
CA ILE A 513 9.11 -7.72 -36.21
C ILE A 513 8.53 -7.36 -37.60
N ARG A 514 9.26 -6.57 -38.39
CA ARG A 514 8.84 -6.20 -39.76
C ARG A 514 8.62 -7.44 -40.63
N GLY A 515 7.50 -7.46 -41.35
CA GLY A 515 7.15 -8.53 -42.30
C GLY A 515 6.45 -9.76 -41.68
N TRP A 516 6.18 -9.74 -40.37
CA TRP A 516 5.35 -10.73 -39.67
C TRP A 516 4.15 -10.01 -39.02
N ASP A 517 3.00 -10.67 -38.89
CA ASP A 517 1.86 -10.20 -38.06
C ASP A 517 1.69 -11.15 -36.85
N PRO A 518 2.32 -10.84 -35.70
CA PRO A 518 2.21 -11.67 -34.52
C PRO A 518 0.83 -11.63 -33.87
N LEU A 519 0.02 -10.59 -34.12
CA LEU A 519 -1.31 -10.48 -33.50
C LEU A 519 -2.29 -11.44 -34.19
N ALA A 520 -2.28 -11.49 -35.53
CA ALA A 520 -3.05 -12.47 -36.30
C ALA A 520 -2.70 -13.91 -35.90
N ASP A 521 -1.41 -14.21 -35.73
CA ASP A 521 -0.96 -15.52 -35.28
C ASP A 521 -1.35 -15.80 -33.83
N ALA A 522 -1.17 -14.85 -32.92
CA ALA A 522 -1.45 -15.03 -31.50
C ALA A 522 -2.94 -15.28 -31.23
N VAL A 523 -3.85 -14.56 -31.90
CA VAL A 523 -5.31 -14.76 -31.77
C VAL A 523 -5.67 -16.20 -32.13
N LYS A 524 -5.25 -16.65 -33.32
CA LYS A 524 -5.49 -18.03 -33.76
C LYS A 524 -4.89 -19.06 -32.79
N LEU A 525 -3.65 -18.86 -32.33
CA LEU A 525 -2.98 -19.77 -31.40
C LEU A 525 -3.63 -19.80 -30.00
N ALA A 526 -4.26 -18.70 -29.56
CA ALA A 526 -5.02 -18.64 -28.31
C ALA A 526 -6.30 -19.48 -28.40
N HIS A 527 -7.10 -19.23 -29.45
CA HIS A 527 -8.39 -19.88 -29.66
C HIS A 527 -8.26 -21.38 -29.93
N GLU A 528 -7.23 -21.81 -30.66
CA GLU A 528 -6.84 -23.23 -30.82
C GLU A 528 -6.60 -23.97 -29.48
N ARG A 529 -6.46 -23.25 -28.36
CA ARG A 529 -6.11 -23.76 -27.03
C ARG A 529 -7.10 -23.34 -25.95
N ASP A 530 -8.30 -22.89 -26.34
CA ASP A 530 -9.36 -22.45 -25.41
C ASP A 530 -8.91 -21.30 -24.48
N MET A 531 -7.98 -20.45 -24.96
CA MET A 531 -7.49 -19.29 -24.23
C MET A 531 -8.02 -18.01 -24.87
N GLU A 532 -8.39 -17.03 -24.04
CA GLU A 532 -8.70 -15.68 -24.53
C GLU A 532 -7.42 -14.91 -24.86
N LEU A 533 -7.46 -14.08 -25.91
CA LEU A 533 -6.41 -13.09 -26.18
C LEU A 533 -6.96 -11.67 -26.04
N HIS A 534 -6.40 -10.90 -25.10
CA HIS A 534 -6.68 -9.47 -24.99
C HIS A 534 -5.48 -8.69 -25.50
N ALA A 535 -5.70 -7.76 -26.43
CA ALA A 535 -4.64 -6.92 -26.97
C ALA A 535 -4.17 -5.93 -25.89
N TRP A 536 -2.92 -6.04 -25.44
CA TRP A 536 -2.33 -5.14 -24.46
C TRP A 536 -1.72 -3.92 -25.15
N VAL A 537 -2.20 -2.73 -24.79
CA VAL A 537 -1.88 -1.47 -25.46
C VAL A 537 -1.41 -0.39 -24.49
N TRP A 538 -0.27 0.24 -24.79
CA TRP A 538 0.20 1.44 -24.11
C TRP A 538 -0.62 2.65 -24.57
N THR A 539 -1.34 3.27 -23.64
CA THR A 539 -2.33 4.31 -23.98
C THR A 539 -1.72 5.71 -24.07
N PHE A 540 -1.23 6.27 -22.96
CA PHE A 540 -0.64 7.61 -23.00
C PHE A 540 0.89 7.60 -23.01
N ALA A 541 1.56 6.48 -22.77
CA ALA A 541 3.02 6.37 -22.94
C ALA A 541 3.39 6.16 -24.42
N ALA A 542 4.14 7.09 -25.00
CA ALA A 542 4.31 7.21 -26.46
C ALA A 542 5.67 6.72 -27.00
N GLY A 543 6.67 6.57 -26.12
CA GLY A 543 8.03 6.17 -26.47
C GLY A 543 8.75 5.50 -25.28
N ASN A 544 9.97 5.00 -25.49
CA ASN A 544 10.73 4.32 -24.43
C ASN A 544 12.24 4.30 -24.71
N GLN A 545 13.04 4.95 -23.86
CA GLN A 545 14.51 4.97 -23.95
C GLN A 545 15.13 3.56 -24.03
N ARG A 546 14.61 2.58 -23.29
CA ARG A 546 15.10 1.18 -23.34
C ARG A 546 14.75 0.49 -24.66
N HIS A 547 13.62 0.83 -25.29
CA HIS A 547 13.32 0.34 -26.63
C HIS A 547 14.28 0.95 -27.66
N ASN A 548 14.51 2.28 -27.58
CA ASN A 548 15.41 3.01 -28.46
C ASN A 548 16.84 2.43 -28.44
N GLN A 549 17.35 2.06 -27.27
CA GLN A 549 18.62 1.35 -27.11
C GLN A 549 18.65 -0.01 -27.83
N ILE A 550 17.58 -0.81 -27.73
CA ILE A 550 17.50 -2.13 -28.37
C ILE A 550 17.47 -2.01 -29.90
N ILE A 551 16.83 -0.97 -30.45
CA ILE A 551 16.75 -0.73 -31.90
C ILE A 551 17.86 0.19 -32.43
N ASN A 552 18.85 0.51 -31.59
CA ASN A 552 20.01 1.36 -31.90
C ASN A 552 19.67 2.73 -32.50
N VAL A 553 18.68 3.43 -31.93
CA VAL A 553 18.36 4.84 -32.24
C VAL A 553 18.68 5.75 -31.06
N ASN A 554 18.62 7.07 -31.27
CA ASN A 554 18.83 8.07 -30.22
C ASN A 554 17.95 7.75 -28.98
N SER A 555 18.55 7.69 -27.79
CA SER A 555 17.84 7.34 -26.55
C SER A 555 16.63 8.25 -26.31
N ASN A 556 16.75 9.55 -26.60
CA ASN A 556 15.69 10.54 -26.41
C ASN A 556 14.72 10.65 -27.61
N TYR A 557 14.79 9.75 -28.59
CA TYR A 557 13.80 9.68 -29.67
C TYR A 557 12.40 9.44 -29.09
N PRO A 558 11.39 10.30 -29.38
CA PRO A 558 10.14 10.27 -28.64
C PRO A 558 9.15 9.18 -29.09
N GLY A 559 9.55 8.34 -30.05
CA GLY A 559 8.67 7.40 -30.75
C GLY A 559 8.12 7.99 -32.06
N PRO A 560 7.69 7.15 -33.01
CA PRO A 560 7.34 7.61 -34.37
C PRO A 560 6.13 8.53 -34.40
N VAL A 561 5.16 8.34 -33.50
CA VAL A 561 3.95 9.17 -33.44
C VAL A 561 4.28 10.59 -32.98
N LEU A 562 5.03 10.75 -31.88
CA LEU A 562 5.43 12.08 -31.38
C LEU A 562 6.50 12.76 -32.24
N ALA A 563 7.34 12.00 -32.94
CA ALA A 563 8.26 12.56 -33.93
C ALA A 563 7.51 13.15 -35.13
N ALA A 564 6.42 12.50 -35.58
CA ALA A 564 5.56 13.01 -36.65
C ALA A 564 4.58 14.09 -36.20
N HIS A 565 4.21 14.11 -34.91
CA HIS A 565 3.23 15.04 -34.34
C HIS A 565 3.73 15.61 -32.99
N PRO A 566 4.70 16.54 -32.98
CA PRO A 566 5.27 17.07 -31.72
C PRO A 566 4.25 17.78 -30.82
N ASP A 567 3.27 18.47 -31.40
CA ASP A 567 2.16 19.15 -30.70
C ASP A 567 1.22 18.19 -29.92
N TRP A 568 1.35 16.87 -30.13
CA TRP A 568 0.63 15.84 -29.38
C TRP A 568 1.33 15.43 -28.08
N ALA A 569 2.57 15.88 -27.90
CA ALA A 569 3.37 15.56 -26.74
C ALA A 569 2.88 16.28 -25.48
N ASN A 570 3.14 15.64 -24.36
CA ASN A 570 2.96 16.18 -23.03
C ASN A 570 4.32 16.59 -22.44
N TYR A 571 4.29 17.46 -21.44
CA TYR A 571 5.49 18.13 -20.92
C TYR A 571 5.44 18.30 -19.40
N ASP A 572 6.61 18.44 -18.78
CA ASP A 572 6.74 19.01 -17.45
C ASP A 572 6.56 20.54 -17.45
N ASN A 573 6.52 21.15 -16.27
CA ASN A 573 6.39 22.61 -16.12
C ASN A 573 7.64 23.39 -16.57
N LEU A 574 8.70 22.71 -17.00
CA LEU A 574 9.94 23.29 -17.53
C LEU A 574 10.08 23.09 -19.06
N GLY A 575 9.13 22.40 -19.70
CA GLY A 575 9.13 22.13 -21.14
C GLY A 575 9.85 20.84 -21.55
N ASN A 576 10.23 19.95 -20.63
CA ASN A 576 10.82 18.66 -20.98
C ASN A 576 9.74 17.65 -21.37
N MET A 577 9.93 16.99 -22.52
CA MET A 577 9.01 15.97 -23.02
C MET A 577 9.11 14.64 -22.25
N ILE A 578 10.31 14.27 -21.79
CA ILE A 578 10.53 13.11 -20.91
C ILE A 578 10.56 13.64 -19.47
N PRO A 579 9.69 13.17 -18.56
CA PRO A 579 9.69 13.65 -17.18
C PRO A 579 11.01 13.32 -16.47
N VAL A 580 11.50 14.23 -15.62
CA VAL A 580 12.72 14.03 -14.82
C VAL A 580 12.63 12.74 -13.98
N GLY A 581 13.63 11.88 -14.10
CA GLY A 581 13.68 10.57 -13.43
C GLY A 581 12.82 9.48 -14.06
N GLN A 582 12.28 9.70 -15.28
CA GLN A 582 11.52 8.71 -16.04
C GLN A 582 12.12 8.53 -17.45
N THR A 583 11.70 7.45 -18.14
CA THR A 583 12.35 6.93 -19.35
C THR A 583 11.47 6.99 -20.62
N LYS A 584 10.29 7.62 -20.51
CA LYS A 584 9.20 7.53 -21.49
C LYS A 584 8.54 8.91 -21.65
N PRO A 585 8.41 9.46 -22.88
CA PRO A 585 7.51 10.59 -23.16
C PRO A 585 6.06 10.10 -23.19
N PHE A 586 5.13 11.03 -22.99
CA PHE A 586 3.70 10.75 -22.99
C PHE A 586 2.96 11.65 -24.00
N PHE A 587 1.85 11.14 -24.54
CA PHE A 587 0.85 11.94 -25.23
C PHE A 587 0.11 12.84 -24.23
N ASP A 588 -0.45 13.96 -24.69
CA ASP A 588 -1.36 14.79 -23.90
C ASP A 588 -2.81 14.21 -23.94
N PRO A 589 -3.37 13.71 -22.81
CA PRO A 589 -4.73 13.18 -22.76
C PRO A 589 -5.84 14.19 -23.07
N ALA A 590 -5.53 15.49 -23.00
CA ALA A 590 -6.44 16.57 -23.38
C ALA A 590 -6.45 16.85 -24.89
N ASN A 591 -5.45 16.37 -25.65
CA ASN A 591 -5.36 16.64 -27.08
C ASN A 591 -6.42 15.81 -27.84
N PRO A 592 -7.35 16.44 -28.57
CA PRO A 592 -8.44 15.73 -29.27
C PRO A 592 -7.94 14.85 -30.42
N GLU A 593 -6.83 15.20 -31.05
CA GLU A 593 -6.24 14.46 -32.17
C GLU A 593 -5.55 13.18 -31.67
N VAL A 594 -4.84 13.26 -30.53
CA VAL A 594 -4.34 12.09 -29.78
C VAL A 594 -5.48 11.14 -29.45
N ARG A 595 -6.57 11.67 -28.86
CA ARG A 595 -7.73 10.84 -28.49
C ARG A 595 -8.30 10.16 -29.73
N GLN A 596 -8.51 10.89 -30.83
CA GLN A 596 -9.04 10.33 -32.07
C GLN A 596 -8.10 9.30 -32.71
N TYR A 597 -6.78 9.49 -32.63
CA TYR A 597 -5.78 8.51 -33.07
C TYR A 597 -5.87 7.22 -32.26
N LEU A 598 -5.85 7.30 -30.93
CA LEU A 598 -5.95 6.13 -30.05
C LEU A 598 -7.29 5.40 -30.22
N LEU A 599 -8.41 6.12 -30.32
CA LEU A 599 -9.73 5.54 -30.58
C LEU A 599 -9.75 4.77 -31.92
N LYS A 600 -9.21 5.37 -33.01
CA LYS A 600 -9.10 4.68 -34.31
C LYS A 600 -8.19 3.46 -34.26
N LEU A 601 -7.05 3.55 -33.57
CA LEU A 601 -6.09 2.45 -33.45
C LEU A 601 -6.69 1.28 -32.65
N TYR A 602 -7.49 1.57 -31.63
CA TYR A 602 -8.14 0.54 -30.83
C TYR A 602 -9.38 -0.03 -31.51
N GLU A 603 -10.15 0.79 -32.24
CA GLU A 603 -11.20 0.30 -33.15
C GLU A 603 -10.61 -0.62 -34.23
N GLU A 604 -9.48 -0.24 -34.83
CA GLU A 604 -8.76 -1.08 -35.80
C GLU A 604 -8.43 -2.46 -35.21
N ILE A 605 -7.85 -2.51 -34.01
CA ILE A 605 -7.51 -3.78 -33.33
C ILE A 605 -8.76 -4.66 -33.15
N VAL A 606 -9.85 -4.13 -32.59
CA VAL A 606 -11.03 -4.95 -32.23
C VAL A 606 -11.99 -5.23 -33.40
N THR A 607 -11.72 -4.66 -34.59
CA THR A 607 -12.51 -4.91 -35.80
C THR A 607 -11.75 -5.69 -36.88
N ARG A 608 -10.41 -5.61 -36.93
CA ARG A 608 -9.57 -6.43 -37.82
C ARG A 608 -9.18 -7.78 -37.24
N TYR A 609 -9.15 -7.91 -35.91
CA TYR A 609 -8.71 -9.11 -35.21
C TYR A 609 -9.80 -9.58 -34.25
N ASP A 610 -10.01 -10.89 -34.17
CA ASP A 610 -10.97 -11.52 -33.25
C ASP A 610 -10.40 -11.58 -31.82
N VAL A 611 -10.16 -10.42 -31.23
CA VAL A 611 -9.63 -10.30 -29.86
C VAL A 611 -10.77 -10.35 -28.85
N ASP A 612 -10.60 -11.18 -27.82
CA ASP A 612 -11.53 -11.33 -26.70
C ASP A 612 -11.70 -10.05 -25.87
N GLY A 613 -10.65 -9.23 -25.85
CA GLY A 613 -10.58 -8.02 -25.05
C GLY A 613 -9.49 -7.04 -25.46
N LEU A 614 -9.49 -5.89 -24.79
CA LEU A 614 -8.48 -4.85 -24.90
C LEU A 614 -7.98 -4.51 -23.48
N GLN A 615 -6.67 -4.65 -23.27
CA GLN A 615 -6.00 -4.43 -22.00
C GLN A 615 -5.23 -3.11 -22.05
N LEU A 616 -5.81 -2.06 -21.46
CA LEU A 616 -5.18 -0.74 -21.41
C LEU A 616 -4.07 -0.70 -20.35
N ASP A 617 -2.91 -0.23 -20.74
CA ASP A 617 -1.79 0.09 -19.85
C ASP A 617 -1.33 1.53 -20.11
N TYR A 618 -0.58 2.12 -19.18
CA TYR A 618 -0.23 3.54 -19.17
C TYR A 618 -1.45 4.46 -19.40
N ILE A 619 -2.63 4.04 -18.93
CA ILE A 619 -3.88 4.82 -18.89
C ILE A 619 -3.85 5.76 -17.67
N ARG A 620 -2.92 6.71 -17.71
CA ARG A 620 -2.55 7.65 -16.63
C ARG A 620 -1.56 8.70 -17.11
N TYR A 621 -1.30 9.71 -16.29
CA TYR A 621 -0.12 10.58 -16.43
C TYR A 621 1.13 9.85 -15.87
N PRO A 622 2.36 10.30 -16.22
CA PRO A 622 3.59 9.84 -15.55
C PRO A 622 3.57 10.18 -14.06
N PHE A 623 4.48 9.55 -13.30
CA PHE A 623 4.61 9.84 -11.88
C PHE A 623 5.04 11.27 -11.63
N GLN A 624 4.38 11.91 -10.67
CA GLN A 624 4.64 13.28 -10.25
C GLN A 624 4.86 13.34 -8.75
N ASP A 625 5.66 14.32 -8.37
CA ASP A 625 6.03 14.65 -7.01
C ASP A 625 6.38 16.15 -6.97
N PRO A 626 5.37 17.02 -6.82
CA PRO A 626 5.55 18.47 -6.88
C PRO A 626 6.52 19.01 -5.82
N SER A 627 6.63 18.36 -4.66
CA SER A 627 7.62 18.70 -3.62
C SER A 627 9.07 18.49 -4.09
N ALA A 628 9.31 17.53 -4.96
CA ALA A 628 10.60 17.31 -5.63
C ALA A 628 10.72 18.05 -6.97
N GLY A 629 9.87 19.04 -7.24
CA GLY A 629 9.86 19.80 -8.50
C GLY A 629 9.39 19.00 -9.72
N ARG A 630 8.81 17.81 -9.54
CA ARG A 630 8.38 16.92 -10.63
C ARG A 630 6.88 17.06 -10.88
N SER A 631 6.47 18.01 -11.71
CA SER A 631 5.08 18.15 -12.18
C SER A 631 4.98 17.91 -13.68
N TYR A 632 3.88 17.32 -14.15
CA TYR A 632 3.72 16.95 -15.57
C TYR A 632 2.26 17.05 -16.01
N GLY A 633 2.03 17.25 -17.31
CA GLY A 633 0.69 17.46 -17.85
C GLY A 633 0.52 18.76 -18.62
N TYR A 634 1.62 19.48 -18.90
CA TYR A 634 1.62 20.83 -19.48
C TYR A 634 1.63 20.81 -21.02
N GLY A 635 0.99 19.78 -21.61
CA GLY A 635 0.72 19.71 -23.04
C GLY A 635 -0.04 20.94 -23.55
N LYS A 636 0.17 21.26 -24.83
CA LYS A 636 -0.37 22.46 -25.48
C LYS A 636 -1.90 22.53 -25.41
N ALA A 637 -2.58 21.39 -25.58
CA ALA A 637 -4.02 21.30 -25.50
C ALA A 637 -4.52 21.41 -24.04
N ALA A 638 -3.89 20.70 -23.10
CA ALA A 638 -4.24 20.77 -21.68
C ALA A 638 -4.11 22.18 -21.09
N ARG A 639 -3.03 22.91 -21.42
CA ARG A 639 -2.83 24.30 -20.98
C ARG A 639 -3.92 25.22 -21.53
N ALA A 640 -4.18 25.18 -22.83
CA ALA A 640 -5.18 26.03 -23.47
C ALA A 640 -6.60 25.79 -22.92
N GLN A 641 -6.99 24.52 -22.76
CA GLN A 641 -8.30 24.16 -22.20
C GLN A 641 -8.43 24.58 -20.73
N PHE A 642 -7.41 24.36 -19.89
CA PHE A 642 -7.46 24.79 -18.49
C PHE A 642 -7.48 26.31 -18.35
N GLN A 643 -6.72 27.03 -19.18
CA GLN A 643 -6.76 28.49 -19.22
C GLN A 643 -8.13 29.01 -19.68
N GLN A 644 -8.78 28.37 -20.66
CA GLN A 644 -10.15 28.71 -21.05
C GLN A 644 -11.17 28.48 -19.92
N LEU A 645 -11.00 27.41 -19.12
CA LEU A 645 -11.88 27.07 -18.00
C LEU A 645 -11.67 27.92 -16.74
N THR A 646 -10.49 28.50 -16.55
CA THR A 646 -10.09 29.13 -15.26
C THR A 646 -9.52 30.54 -15.38
N ALA A 647 -9.31 31.04 -16.61
CA ALA A 647 -8.52 32.24 -16.93
C ALA A 647 -7.03 32.18 -16.53
N VAL A 648 -6.51 31.04 -16.05
CA VAL A 648 -5.13 30.88 -15.58
C VAL A 648 -4.41 29.78 -16.36
N ASP A 649 -3.24 30.10 -16.94
CA ASP A 649 -2.35 29.10 -17.54
C ASP A 649 -1.71 28.26 -16.42
N PRO A 650 -1.83 26.91 -16.43
CA PRO A 650 -1.42 26.10 -15.30
C PRO A 650 0.10 26.07 -15.05
N VAL A 651 0.95 26.56 -15.97
CA VAL A 651 2.38 26.73 -15.64
C VAL A 651 2.63 27.78 -14.55
N ASN A 652 1.68 28.69 -14.33
CA ASN A 652 1.75 29.74 -13.32
C ASN A 652 1.12 29.34 -11.98
N ILE A 653 0.63 28.10 -11.84
CA ILE A 653 0.08 27.58 -10.58
C ILE A 653 1.03 26.59 -9.92
N SER A 654 0.91 26.42 -8.61
CA SER A 654 1.68 25.43 -7.85
C SER A 654 0.85 24.89 -6.68
N PRO A 655 1.32 23.84 -5.96
CA PRO A 655 0.64 23.32 -4.77
C PRO A 655 0.40 24.34 -3.65
N SER A 656 1.09 25.50 -3.65
CA SER A 656 0.81 26.60 -2.70
C SER A 656 -0.51 27.33 -2.96
N GLN A 657 -1.14 27.10 -4.12
CA GLN A 657 -2.46 27.60 -4.51
C GLN A 657 -3.45 26.42 -4.51
N PRO A 658 -3.90 25.92 -3.34
CA PRO A 658 -4.57 24.63 -3.23
C PRO A 658 -5.82 24.50 -4.10
N ASP A 659 -6.63 25.55 -4.23
CA ASP A 659 -7.87 25.52 -5.03
C ASP A 659 -7.59 25.39 -6.54
N LEU A 660 -6.64 26.16 -7.05
CA LEU A 660 -6.23 26.07 -8.47
C LEU A 660 -5.49 24.77 -8.76
N TRP A 661 -4.65 24.32 -7.82
CA TRP A 661 -3.96 23.05 -7.92
C TRP A 661 -4.93 21.86 -7.94
N GLN A 662 -5.93 21.86 -7.05
CA GLN A 662 -6.95 20.83 -7.03
C GLN A 662 -7.81 20.87 -8.30
N LYS A 663 -8.18 22.05 -8.82
CA LYS A 663 -8.84 22.17 -10.14
C LYS A 663 -7.99 21.57 -11.26
N TRP A 664 -6.67 21.79 -11.27
CA TRP A 664 -5.75 21.24 -12.28
C TRP A 664 -5.57 19.72 -12.18
N THR A 665 -5.50 19.18 -10.97
CA THR A 665 -5.50 17.72 -10.75
C THR A 665 -6.84 17.09 -11.15
N THR A 666 -7.98 17.73 -10.83
CA THR A 666 -9.31 17.29 -11.26
C THR A 666 -9.43 17.30 -12.79
N PHE A 667 -9.10 18.42 -13.46
CA PHE A 667 -9.14 18.54 -14.91
C PHE A 667 -8.36 17.42 -15.62
N ARG A 668 -7.11 17.15 -15.18
CA ARG A 668 -6.27 16.09 -15.75
C ARG A 668 -6.84 14.69 -15.50
N THR A 669 -7.42 14.45 -14.31
CA THR A 669 -8.12 13.20 -14.01
C THR A 669 -9.33 13.02 -14.93
N GLU A 670 -10.12 14.07 -15.16
CA GLU A 670 -11.27 14.04 -16.06
C GLU A 670 -10.91 13.77 -17.53
N GLN A 671 -9.70 14.16 -17.99
CA GLN A 671 -9.22 13.78 -19.33
C GLN A 671 -9.06 12.26 -19.47
N VAL A 672 -8.47 11.59 -18.47
CA VAL A 672 -8.33 10.13 -18.45
C VAL A 672 -9.70 9.46 -18.28
N ASP A 673 -10.51 9.91 -17.33
CA ASP A 673 -11.82 9.34 -17.01
C ASP A 673 -12.79 9.42 -18.18
N SER A 674 -12.82 10.56 -18.88
CA SER A 674 -13.64 10.73 -20.07
C SER A 674 -13.15 9.89 -21.25
N PHE A 675 -11.83 9.67 -21.38
CA PHE A 675 -11.26 8.82 -22.44
C PHE A 675 -11.65 7.36 -22.24
N VAL A 676 -11.50 6.82 -21.02
CA VAL A 676 -11.89 5.43 -20.69
C VAL A 676 -13.39 5.22 -20.96
N ALA A 677 -14.23 6.16 -20.53
CA ALA A 677 -15.68 6.07 -20.75
C ALA A 677 -16.06 6.20 -22.24
N GLN A 678 -15.41 7.10 -22.99
CA GLN A 678 -15.63 7.27 -24.43
C GLN A 678 -15.22 6.00 -25.20
N LEU A 679 -14.03 5.48 -24.94
CA LEU A 679 -13.49 4.27 -25.54
C LEU A 679 -14.40 3.07 -25.27
N SER A 680 -14.79 2.86 -24.00
CA SER A 680 -15.67 1.74 -23.62
C SER A 680 -16.99 1.75 -24.40
N ARG A 681 -17.65 2.92 -24.50
CA ARG A 681 -18.90 3.04 -25.27
C ARG A 681 -18.68 2.75 -26.76
N GLN A 682 -17.65 3.33 -27.37
CA GLN A 682 -17.40 3.17 -28.81
C GLN A 682 -17.03 1.72 -29.16
N LEU A 683 -16.11 1.09 -28.43
CA LEU A 683 -15.71 -0.28 -28.74
C LEU A 683 -16.84 -1.28 -28.49
N ARG A 684 -17.65 -1.11 -27.43
CA ARG A 684 -18.79 -2.02 -27.15
C ARG A 684 -19.95 -1.86 -28.14
N GLN A 685 -20.09 -0.71 -28.80
CA GLN A 685 -21.02 -0.56 -29.93
C GLN A 685 -20.60 -1.38 -31.16
N LYS A 686 -19.29 -1.65 -31.32
CA LYS A 686 -18.74 -2.49 -32.40
C LYS A 686 -18.68 -3.96 -32.00
N GLN A 687 -18.27 -4.24 -30.76
CA GLN A 687 -18.08 -5.57 -30.18
C GLN A 687 -18.71 -5.65 -28.78
N PRO A 688 -20.02 -5.96 -28.66
CA PRO A 688 -20.73 -5.99 -27.36
C PRO A 688 -20.17 -6.99 -26.33
N ASN A 689 -19.42 -7.98 -26.82
CA ASN A 689 -18.75 -9.00 -25.99
C ASN A 689 -17.28 -8.69 -25.69
N LEU A 690 -16.72 -7.58 -26.19
CA LEU A 690 -15.35 -7.19 -25.87
C LEU A 690 -15.18 -6.97 -24.36
N ILE A 691 -14.12 -7.56 -23.79
CA ILE A 691 -13.71 -7.35 -22.41
C ILE A 691 -12.74 -6.15 -22.37
N LEU A 692 -13.04 -5.13 -21.56
CA LEU A 692 -12.13 -4.00 -21.36
C LEU A 692 -11.45 -4.10 -19.99
N SER A 693 -10.13 -4.18 -19.96
CA SER A 693 -9.34 -4.34 -18.74
C SER A 693 -8.26 -3.26 -18.61
N VAL A 694 -7.84 -2.95 -17.37
CA VAL A 694 -6.91 -1.84 -17.08
C VAL A 694 -5.80 -2.24 -16.12
N ALA A 695 -4.55 -1.97 -16.50
CA ALA A 695 -3.37 -2.16 -15.67
C ALA A 695 -3.19 -0.91 -14.79
N VAL A 696 -3.20 -1.11 -13.47
CA VAL A 696 -3.27 0.01 -12.51
C VAL A 696 -2.29 -0.12 -11.37
N PHE A 697 -1.91 1.02 -10.78
CA PHE A 697 -1.11 1.01 -9.57
C PHE A 697 -1.95 0.59 -8.34
N PRO A 698 -1.42 -0.24 -7.44
CA PRO A 698 -2.11 -0.73 -6.25
C PRO A 698 -2.11 0.29 -5.08
N LEU A 699 -1.87 1.57 -5.34
CA LEU A 699 -1.79 2.61 -4.31
C LEU A 699 -3.19 3.07 -3.86
N PRO A 700 -3.31 3.71 -2.68
CA PRO A 700 -4.55 4.36 -2.23
C PRO A 700 -5.06 5.40 -3.24
N GLU A 701 -6.39 5.53 -3.33
CA GLU A 701 -7.11 6.42 -4.27
C GLU A 701 -6.48 7.82 -4.36
N LEU A 702 -6.45 8.55 -3.24
CA LEU A 702 -5.91 9.92 -3.16
C LEU A 702 -4.45 10.01 -3.66
N GLU A 703 -3.61 9.03 -3.34
CA GLU A 703 -2.22 9.03 -3.78
C GLU A 703 -2.10 8.85 -5.31
N ARG A 704 -2.93 7.97 -5.90
CA ARG A 704 -2.97 7.83 -7.37
C ARG A 704 -3.52 9.07 -8.05
N ILE A 705 -4.57 9.68 -7.51
CA ILE A 705 -5.14 10.91 -8.08
C ILE A 705 -4.09 12.03 -8.09
N GLN A 706 -3.36 12.23 -6.99
CA GLN A 706 -2.36 13.31 -6.93
C GLN A 706 -1.08 13.00 -7.73
N LYS A 707 -0.59 11.75 -7.74
CA LYS A 707 0.69 11.40 -8.38
C LYS A 707 0.61 11.01 -9.86
N ILE A 708 -0.50 10.41 -10.32
CA ILE A 708 -0.63 9.85 -11.68
C ILE A 708 -2.01 10.05 -12.33
N GLN A 709 -2.98 10.66 -11.64
CA GLN A 709 -4.35 10.89 -12.12
C GLN A 709 -5.06 9.59 -12.59
N GLN A 710 -4.89 8.48 -11.86
CA GLN A 710 -5.46 7.16 -12.21
C GLN A 710 -6.64 6.77 -11.30
N ASN A 711 -7.87 7.08 -11.75
CA ASN A 711 -9.13 7.02 -10.99
C ASN A 711 -9.98 5.76 -11.31
N TRP A 712 -9.42 4.57 -11.12
CA TRP A 712 -10.08 3.33 -11.54
C TRP A 712 -11.36 2.99 -10.75
N GLU A 713 -11.56 3.53 -9.54
CA GLU A 713 -12.81 3.41 -8.79
C GLU A 713 -13.97 4.06 -9.55
N THR A 714 -13.73 5.18 -10.23
CA THR A 714 -14.72 5.87 -11.05
C THR A 714 -15.09 5.06 -12.29
N TRP A 715 -14.09 4.52 -13.00
CA TRP A 715 -14.31 3.67 -14.18
C TRP A 715 -15.07 2.38 -13.81
N ALA A 716 -14.72 1.78 -12.68
CA ALA A 716 -15.34 0.58 -12.17
C ALA A 716 -16.80 0.81 -11.73
N ARG A 717 -17.08 1.95 -11.07
CA ARG A 717 -18.43 2.35 -10.63
C ARG A 717 -19.36 2.68 -11.80
N ARG A 718 -18.84 3.31 -12.86
CA ARG A 718 -19.55 3.57 -14.11
C ARG A 718 -19.79 2.31 -14.96
N GLY A 719 -19.03 1.25 -14.69
CA GLY A 719 -19.05 0.02 -15.50
C GLY A 719 -18.30 0.16 -16.82
N ASP A 720 -17.46 1.18 -16.98
CA ASP A 720 -16.66 1.40 -18.19
C ASP A 720 -15.74 0.19 -18.45
N VAL A 721 -15.23 -0.45 -17.40
CA VAL A 721 -14.30 -1.58 -17.45
C VAL A 721 -14.90 -2.88 -16.89
N ASP A 722 -14.40 -4.01 -17.36
CA ASP A 722 -14.72 -5.36 -16.87
C ASP A 722 -13.76 -5.81 -15.78
N LEU A 723 -12.46 -5.60 -15.97
CA LEU A 723 -11.40 -6.10 -15.09
C LEU A 723 -10.46 -4.96 -14.66
N ILE A 724 -10.28 -4.77 -13.35
CA ILE A 724 -9.14 -4.01 -12.80
C ILE A 724 -8.00 -5.01 -12.56
N VAL A 725 -6.80 -4.65 -13.02
CA VAL A 725 -5.60 -5.49 -12.89
C VAL A 725 -4.51 -4.72 -12.11
N PRO A 726 -4.55 -4.71 -10.75
CA PRO A 726 -3.57 -3.98 -9.95
C PRO A 726 -2.18 -4.65 -10.00
N MET A 727 -1.17 -3.91 -10.42
CA MET A 727 0.25 -4.34 -10.47
C MET A 727 0.83 -4.48 -9.05
N THR A 728 0.45 -5.55 -8.36
CA THR A 728 0.72 -5.80 -6.93
C THR A 728 2.10 -6.44 -6.76
N TYR A 729 3.12 -5.79 -7.34
CA TYR A 729 4.44 -6.39 -7.51
C TYR A 729 5.23 -6.38 -6.19
N ALA A 730 5.62 -7.58 -5.74
CA ALA A 730 6.29 -7.80 -4.46
C ALA A 730 7.22 -9.03 -4.55
N LEU A 731 8.33 -8.98 -3.81
CA LEU A 731 9.27 -10.11 -3.68
C LEU A 731 8.86 -11.08 -2.54
N ASP A 732 7.87 -10.72 -1.73
CA ASP A 732 7.38 -11.48 -0.59
C ASP A 732 5.85 -11.33 -0.41
N THR A 733 5.26 -12.34 0.22
CA THR A 733 3.80 -12.48 0.38
C THR A 733 3.20 -11.46 1.35
N SER A 734 3.92 -11.07 2.41
CA SER A 734 3.46 -10.03 3.35
C SER A 734 3.33 -8.67 2.67
N ARG A 735 4.30 -8.32 1.83
CA ARG A 735 4.29 -7.10 1.04
C ARG A 735 3.19 -7.11 -0.01
N PHE A 736 3.00 -8.24 -0.70
CA PHE A 736 1.86 -8.42 -1.59
C PHE A 736 0.55 -8.15 -0.84
N GLN A 737 0.37 -8.73 0.34
CA GLN A 737 -0.80 -8.53 1.20
C GLN A 737 -0.99 -7.06 1.65
N ARG A 738 0.10 -6.32 1.89
CA ARG A 738 0.06 -4.87 2.20
C ARG A 738 -0.36 -4.04 0.99
N LEU A 739 0.27 -4.25 -0.17
CA LEU A 739 -0.10 -3.60 -1.43
C LEU A 739 -1.52 -3.96 -1.87
N ALA A 740 -2.05 -5.10 -1.41
CA ALA A 740 -3.40 -5.53 -1.72
C ALA A 740 -4.51 -4.76 -0.96
N GLN A 741 -4.20 -4.19 0.21
CA GLN A 741 -5.23 -3.61 1.10
C GLN A 741 -6.14 -2.56 0.44
N PRO A 742 -5.65 -1.59 -0.37
CA PRO A 742 -6.51 -0.55 -0.95
C PRO A 742 -7.62 -1.10 -1.84
N TRP A 743 -7.35 -2.15 -2.61
CA TRP A 743 -8.33 -2.77 -3.52
C TRP A 743 -9.10 -3.95 -2.91
N ILE A 744 -8.56 -4.64 -1.88
CA ILE A 744 -9.33 -5.59 -1.07
C ILE A 744 -10.47 -4.85 -0.36
N ALA A 745 -10.14 -3.76 0.35
CA ALA A 745 -11.08 -3.03 1.20
C ALA A 745 -12.07 -2.14 0.42
N SER A 746 -11.82 -1.88 -0.87
CA SER A 746 -12.68 -1.01 -1.68
C SER A 746 -14.07 -1.59 -1.88
N LYS A 747 -15.08 -0.82 -1.44
CA LYS A 747 -16.50 -1.05 -1.72
C LYS A 747 -16.97 -0.39 -3.02
N GLN A 748 -16.09 0.35 -3.71
CA GLN A 748 -16.46 1.24 -4.82
C GLN A 748 -16.35 0.61 -6.22
N LEU A 749 -15.98 -0.68 -6.31
CA LEU A 749 -15.72 -1.39 -7.58
C LEU A 749 -16.97 -1.66 -8.45
N GLY A 750 -18.17 -1.37 -7.93
CA GLY A 750 -19.44 -1.60 -8.64
C GLY A 750 -19.65 -3.06 -8.99
N SER A 751 -19.60 -3.36 -10.29
CA SER A 751 -19.70 -4.70 -10.89
C SER A 751 -18.36 -5.25 -11.39
N THR A 752 -17.29 -4.46 -11.39
CA THR A 752 -16.00 -4.78 -12.02
C THR A 752 -15.23 -5.83 -11.22
N LEU A 753 -14.56 -6.76 -11.91
CA LEU A 753 -13.78 -7.84 -11.29
C LEU A 753 -12.33 -7.40 -11.00
N LEU A 754 -11.66 -8.10 -10.08
CA LEU A 754 -10.27 -7.85 -9.69
C LEU A 754 -9.37 -9.04 -10.04
N LEU A 755 -8.24 -8.75 -10.68
CA LEU A 755 -7.17 -9.69 -11.04
C LEU A 755 -5.83 -9.09 -10.57
N PRO A 756 -5.40 -9.28 -9.32
CA PRO A 756 -4.09 -8.79 -8.89
C PRO A 756 -2.94 -9.41 -9.69
N GLY A 757 -2.01 -8.55 -10.10
CA GLY A 757 -0.80 -8.89 -10.84
C GLY A 757 0.34 -9.32 -9.91
N ILE A 758 0.89 -10.51 -10.13
CA ILE A 758 2.09 -11.05 -9.49
C ILE A 758 3.28 -10.85 -10.43
N ARG A 759 4.39 -10.28 -9.95
CA ARG A 759 5.63 -10.17 -10.74
C ARG A 759 6.54 -11.37 -10.49
N LEU A 760 6.89 -12.08 -11.56
CA LEU A 760 7.77 -13.25 -11.53
C LEU A 760 9.27 -12.90 -11.52
N LEU A 761 9.65 -11.72 -12.03
CA LEU A 761 11.05 -11.28 -12.03
C LEU A 761 11.58 -11.20 -10.59
N SER A 762 12.67 -11.92 -10.33
CA SER A 762 13.35 -12.07 -9.04
C SER A 762 12.50 -12.69 -7.92
N LEU A 763 11.35 -13.31 -8.23
CA LEU A 763 10.50 -14.00 -7.27
C LEU A 763 10.78 -15.52 -7.31
N PRO A 764 11.18 -16.17 -6.20
CA PRO A 764 11.41 -17.62 -6.18
C PRO A 764 10.14 -18.42 -6.52
N THR A 765 10.30 -19.56 -7.19
CA THR A 765 9.19 -20.43 -7.66
C THR A 765 8.14 -20.70 -6.58
N ILE A 766 8.57 -21.10 -5.37
CA ILE A 766 7.66 -21.35 -4.24
C ILE A 766 7.07 -20.08 -3.63
N GLY A 767 7.79 -18.95 -3.71
CA GLY A 767 7.28 -17.63 -3.29
C GLY A 767 6.20 -17.08 -4.24
N ALA A 768 6.30 -17.38 -5.54
CA ALA A 768 5.23 -17.11 -6.50
C ALA A 768 3.98 -17.96 -6.22
N PHE A 769 4.17 -19.22 -5.82
CA PHE A 769 3.05 -20.06 -5.40
C PHE A 769 2.42 -19.59 -4.07
N ASP A 770 3.23 -19.16 -3.10
CA ASP A 770 2.74 -18.59 -1.84
C ASP A 770 1.90 -17.31 -2.05
N GLN A 771 2.33 -16.42 -2.96
CA GLN A 771 1.52 -15.28 -3.40
C GLN A 771 0.25 -15.73 -4.15
N LEU A 772 0.32 -16.75 -5.01
CA LEU A 772 -0.86 -17.30 -5.70
C LEU A 772 -1.87 -17.90 -4.72
N GLN A 773 -1.43 -18.63 -3.68
CA GLN A 773 -2.30 -19.16 -2.65
C GLN A 773 -2.97 -18.03 -1.86
N LEU A 774 -2.21 -17.01 -1.45
CA LEU A 774 -2.79 -15.79 -0.86
C LEU A 774 -3.86 -15.18 -1.78
N VAL A 775 -3.64 -15.12 -3.09
CA VAL A 775 -4.62 -14.60 -4.04
C VAL A 775 -5.90 -15.43 -4.10
N ARG A 776 -5.82 -16.76 -4.03
CA ARG A 776 -6.99 -17.66 -3.94
C ARG A 776 -7.77 -17.51 -2.62
N ASP A 777 -7.09 -17.04 -1.59
CA ASP A 777 -7.65 -16.79 -0.26
C ASP A 777 -8.19 -15.35 -0.08
N LEU A 778 -7.98 -14.48 -1.08
CA LEU A 778 -8.51 -13.12 -1.17
C LEU A 778 -9.80 -13.06 -2.01
N PRO A 779 -10.62 -11.98 -1.89
CA PRO A 779 -11.95 -11.93 -2.50
C PRO A 779 -11.95 -11.60 -4.01
N VAL A 780 -11.14 -12.30 -4.82
CA VAL A 780 -10.85 -11.95 -6.22
C VAL A 780 -11.18 -13.07 -7.22
N SER A 781 -11.30 -12.69 -8.50
CA SER A 781 -11.81 -13.58 -9.56
C SER A 781 -10.70 -14.35 -10.30
N GLY A 782 -9.44 -14.07 -10.00
CA GLY A 782 -8.28 -14.62 -10.68
C GLY A 782 -7.04 -13.79 -10.39
N TYR A 783 -6.02 -13.91 -11.24
CA TYR A 783 -4.74 -13.22 -11.14
C TYR A 783 -4.14 -12.96 -12.53
N ALA A 784 -3.07 -12.16 -12.58
CA ALA A 784 -2.25 -11.97 -13.77
C ALA A 784 -0.75 -12.14 -13.46
N LEU A 785 0.02 -12.79 -14.32
CA LEU A 785 1.47 -12.96 -14.15
C LEU A 785 2.26 -11.99 -15.02
N PHE A 786 3.14 -11.19 -14.42
CA PHE A 786 4.05 -10.28 -15.12
C PHE A 786 5.51 -10.77 -15.03
N ALA A 787 6.19 -11.16 -16.11
CA ALA A 787 5.73 -11.34 -17.49
C ALA A 787 6.16 -12.72 -18.00
N ALA A 788 5.64 -13.14 -19.14
CA ALA A 788 5.90 -14.44 -19.76
C ALA A 788 7.40 -14.76 -19.90
N GLU A 789 8.26 -13.76 -20.13
CA GLU A 789 9.74 -13.88 -20.11
C GLU A 789 10.28 -14.60 -18.85
N ASN A 790 9.65 -14.38 -17.70
CA ASN A 790 10.09 -14.90 -16.40
C ASN A 790 9.35 -16.17 -15.97
N PHE A 791 8.41 -16.67 -16.79
CA PHE A 791 7.73 -17.93 -16.54
C PHE A 791 8.68 -19.09 -16.85
N ASN A 792 9.35 -19.61 -15.83
CA ASN A 792 10.41 -20.63 -15.94
C ASN A 792 9.86 -22.07 -15.93
N ASN A 793 10.72 -23.08 -16.15
CA ASN A 793 10.30 -24.49 -16.26
C ASN A 793 9.81 -25.09 -14.92
N GLU A 794 10.25 -24.56 -13.79
CA GLU A 794 9.77 -25.00 -12.46
C GLU A 794 8.35 -24.50 -12.21
N LEU A 795 8.09 -23.22 -12.48
CA LEU A 795 6.76 -22.62 -12.45
C LEU A 795 5.81 -23.36 -13.40
N GLN A 796 6.24 -23.69 -14.62
CA GLN A 796 5.42 -24.50 -15.53
C GLN A 796 5.05 -25.86 -14.91
N LYS A 797 6.01 -26.61 -14.35
CA LYS A 797 5.74 -27.91 -13.72
C LYS A 797 4.76 -27.78 -12.56
N LEU A 798 4.97 -26.80 -11.68
CA LEU A 798 4.12 -26.51 -10.53
C LEU A 798 2.71 -26.09 -10.95
N PHE A 799 2.59 -25.34 -12.05
CA PHE A 799 1.30 -24.88 -12.55
C PHE A 799 0.54 -26.01 -13.27
N ILE A 800 1.25 -26.92 -13.97
CA ILE A 800 0.64 -28.13 -14.57
C ILE A 800 -0.06 -28.98 -13.50
N SER A 801 0.57 -29.22 -12.34
CA SER A 801 -0.04 -29.98 -11.24
C SER A 801 -1.14 -29.20 -10.51
N THR A 802 -0.85 -27.98 -10.06
CA THR A 802 -1.77 -27.23 -9.19
C THR A 802 -2.98 -26.62 -9.92
N GLN A 803 -2.91 -26.43 -11.23
CA GLN A 803 -3.93 -25.70 -11.97
C GLN A 803 -4.02 -26.03 -13.47
N GLY A 804 -3.33 -27.07 -13.94
CA GLY A 804 -3.37 -27.49 -15.34
C GLY A 804 -4.77 -27.92 -15.78
N ARG A 805 -4.89 -28.25 -17.08
CA ARG A 805 -6.14 -28.74 -17.67
C ARG A 805 -6.67 -29.93 -16.87
N VAL A 806 -7.95 -29.89 -16.50
CA VAL A 806 -8.65 -30.99 -15.82
C VAL A 806 -8.52 -32.25 -16.68
N LYS A 807 -8.06 -33.37 -16.11
CA LYS A 807 -8.04 -34.65 -16.83
C LYS A 807 -9.49 -35.05 -17.13
N ALA A 808 -9.81 -35.25 -18.40
CA ALA A 808 -11.17 -35.49 -18.85
C ALA A 808 -11.69 -36.88 -18.43
N THR A 809 -12.29 -36.97 -17.24
CA THR A 809 -13.16 -38.09 -16.87
C THR A 809 -14.55 -37.87 -17.47
N THR A 810 -14.74 -38.36 -18.70
CA THR A 810 -16.05 -38.55 -19.37
C THR A 810 -16.89 -37.31 -19.74
N SER A 811 -16.43 -36.08 -19.53
CA SER A 811 -17.12 -34.85 -19.97
C SER A 811 -16.21 -33.87 -20.69
N THR A 812 -16.62 -33.41 -21.88
CA THR A 812 -15.91 -32.44 -22.75
C THR A 812 -16.07 -30.97 -22.29
N THR A 813 -16.23 -30.73 -20.99
CA THR A 813 -16.55 -29.41 -20.44
C THR A 813 -15.30 -28.62 -20.08
N THR A 814 -14.96 -27.63 -20.92
CA THR A 814 -14.00 -26.56 -20.60
C THR A 814 -14.39 -25.82 -19.32
N GLU A 815 -13.40 -25.46 -18.49
CA GLU A 815 -13.61 -24.76 -17.22
C GLU A 815 -14.15 -23.33 -17.44
N PRO A 816 -15.22 -22.89 -16.73
CA PRO A 816 -15.88 -21.62 -17.03
C PRO A 816 -15.02 -20.41 -16.67
N ILE A 817 -14.71 -19.57 -17.67
CA ILE A 817 -13.98 -18.32 -17.48
C ILE A 817 -14.88 -17.30 -16.73
N PRO A 818 -14.46 -16.77 -15.56
CA PRO A 818 -15.31 -15.98 -14.67
C PRO A 818 -16.08 -14.79 -15.27
N HIS A 819 -15.50 -14.03 -16.20
CA HIS A 819 -16.20 -12.91 -16.86
C HIS A 819 -17.04 -13.34 -18.07
N ARG A 820 -16.89 -14.57 -18.58
CA ARG A 820 -17.77 -15.12 -19.62
C ARG A 820 -18.99 -15.82 -19.01
N GLN A 821 -18.78 -16.59 -17.94
CA GLN A 821 -19.78 -17.48 -17.35
C GLN A 821 -19.94 -17.25 -15.83
N PRO A 822 -20.13 -16.00 -15.37
CA PRO A 822 -20.03 -15.62 -13.95
C PRO A 822 -20.95 -16.40 -13.01
N PHE A 823 -22.18 -16.73 -13.45
CA PHE A 823 -23.13 -17.49 -12.64
C PHE A 823 -22.74 -18.97 -12.48
N GLN A 824 -22.17 -19.58 -13.53
CA GLN A 824 -21.67 -20.96 -13.48
C GLN A 824 -20.41 -21.04 -12.62
N THR A 825 -19.47 -20.09 -12.79
CA THR A 825 -18.30 -19.92 -11.92
C THR A 825 -18.72 -19.74 -10.45
N ALA A 826 -19.73 -18.91 -10.16
CA ALA A 826 -20.25 -18.70 -8.81
C ALA A 826 -20.83 -19.97 -8.18
N ALA A 827 -21.58 -20.75 -8.96
CA ALA A 827 -22.15 -22.03 -8.53
C ALA A 827 -21.09 -23.09 -8.22
N ILE A 828 -20.07 -23.23 -9.07
CA ILE A 828 -18.95 -24.17 -8.85
C ILE A 828 -18.13 -23.75 -7.63
N ARG A 829 -17.70 -22.48 -7.55
CA ARG A 829 -16.93 -21.97 -6.41
C ARG A 829 -17.68 -22.10 -5.09
N TYR A 830 -18.99 -21.87 -5.07
CA TYR A 830 -19.80 -22.11 -3.87
C TYR A 830 -19.90 -23.60 -3.52
N THR A 831 -20.02 -24.48 -4.50
CA THR A 831 -20.06 -25.93 -4.26
C THR A 831 -18.75 -26.45 -3.67
N ALA A 832 -17.60 -26.01 -4.20
CA ALA A 832 -16.28 -26.32 -3.61
C ALA A 832 -16.16 -25.80 -2.17
N LEU A 833 -16.52 -24.54 -1.94
CA LEU A 833 -16.59 -23.94 -0.61
C LEU A 833 -17.53 -24.70 0.36
N GLN A 834 -18.65 -25.25 -0.15
CA GLN A 834 -19.56 -26.08 0.65
C GLN A 834 -18.95 -27.42 1.06
N ARG A 835 -18.04 -27.99 0.26
CA ARG A 835 -17.31 -29.21 0.61
C ARG A 835 -16.33 -28.97 1.76
N GLU A 836 -15.62 -27.84 1.74
CA GLU A 836 -14.61 -27.52 2.77
C GLU A 836 -15.20 -27.47 4.18
N TRP A 837 -16.26 -26.69 4.43
CA TRP A 837 -16.83 -26.66 5.78
C TRP A 837 -17.52 -27.98 6.16
N LYS A 838 -18.08 -28.73 5.19
CA LYS A 838 -18.61 -30.09 5.46
C LYS A 838 -17.49 -31.03 5.92
N PHE A 839 -16.34 -31.01 5.24
CA PHE A 839 -15.15 -31.77 5.63
C PHE A 839 -14.66 -31.38 7.03
N VAL A 840 -14.60 -30.08 7.35
CA VAL A 840 -14.20 -29.61 8.69
C VAL A 840 -15.20 -30.06 9.77
N PHE A 841 -16.52 -29.98 9.53
CA PHE A 841 -17.52 -30.46 10.48
C PHE A 841 -17.51 -32.00 10.64
N GLN A 842 -17.23 -32.76 9.58
CA GLN A 842 -17.21 -34.23 9.61
C GLN A 842 -15.99 -34.81 10.33
N ASN A 843 -14.87 -34.07 10.38
CA ASN A 843 -13.65 -34.48 11.05
C ASN A 843 -13.53 -33.91 12.49
N ASP A 844 -14.65 -33.52 13.11
CA ASP A 844 -14.75 -32.93 14.46
C ASP A 844 -13.84 -31.71 14.74
N GLN A 845 -13.34 -31.05 13.68
CA GLN A 845 -12.48 -29.87 13.78
C GLN A 845 -13.26 -28.61 14.22
N LEU A 846 -14.59 -28.68 14.26
CA LEU A 846 -15.50 -27.62 14.71
C LEU A 846 -16.60 -28.19 15.61
N GLN A 847 -16.38 -28.19 16.93
CA GLN A 847 -17.36 -28.68 17.90
C GLN A 847 -18.59 -27.75 18.00
N LYS A 848 -19.70 -28.15 17.38
CA LYS A 848 -21.00 -27.47 17.45
C LYS A 848 -22.13 -28.49 17.68
N PRO A 849 -23.27 -28.10 18.28
CA PRO A 849 -24.41 -29.01 18.44
C PRO A 849 -24.93 -29.50 17.08
N ASN A 850 -25.24 -30.79 16.96
CA ASN A 850 -25.68 -31.43 15.70
C ASN A 850 -26.87 -30.70 15.04
N LYS A 851 -27.81 -30.18 15.83
CA LYS A 851 -28.93 -29.38 15.31
C LYS A 851 -28.46 -28.12 14.59
N THR A 852 -27.52 -27.38 15.18
CA THR A 852 -26.94 -26.17 14.60
C THR A 852 -26.20 -26.46 13.28
N ILE A 853 -25.46 -27.58 13.22
CA ILE A 853 -24.79 -28.03 12.00
C ILE A 853 -25.81 -28.40 10.92
N SER A 854 -26.88 -29.11 11.29
CA SER A 854 -27.98 -29.48 10.37
C SER A 854 -28.68 -28.24 9.80
N ASP A 855 -29.09 -27.29 10.65
CA ASP A 855 -29.77 -26.06 10.24
C ASP A 855 -28.89 -25.21 9.28
N PHE A 856 -27.58 -25.12 9.56
CA PHE A 856 -26.61 -24.45 8.68
C PHE A 856 -26.43 -25.17 7.34
N ASN A 857 -26.31 -26.51 7.35
CA ASN A 857 -26.17 -27.30 6.12
C ASN A 857 -27.42 -27.20 5.23
N ASN A 858 -28.62 -27.18 5.81
CA ASN A 858 -29.87 -26.96 5.08
C ASN A 858 -29.90 -25.58 4.40
N GLN A 859 -29.43 -24.53 5.09
CA GLN A 859 -29.33 -23.18 4.52
C GLN A 859 -28.27 -23.07 3.43
N ALA A 860 -27.13 -23.76 3.61
CA ALA A 860 -26.10 -23.86 2.58
C ALA A 860 -26.64 -24.57 1.32
N GLU A 861 -27.49 -25.57 1.50
CA GLU A 861 -28.09 -26.33 0.40
C GLU A 861 -29.13 -25.52 -0.39
N VAL A 862 -29.94 -24.70 0.29
CA VAL A 862 -30.84 -23.73 -0.36
C VAL A 862 -30.06 -22.74 -1.24
N LEU A 863 -28.91 -22.23 -0.76
CA LEU A 863 -28.06 -21.35 -1.54
C LEU A 863 -27.40 -22.09 -2.73
N ARG A 864 -26.90 -23.32 -2.52
CA ARG A 864 -26.34 -24.16 -3.59
C ARG A 864 -27.35 -24.38 -4.71
N SER A 865 -28.58 -24.75 -4.37
CA SER A 865 -29.67 -24.96 -5.32
C SER A 865 -29.98 -23.69 -6.12
N ALA A 866 -30.13 -22.53 -5.44
CA ALA A 866 -30.39 -21.25 -6.10
C ALA A 866 -29.26 -20.82 -7.07
N LEU A 867 -28.00 -21.02 -6.68
CA LEU A 867 -26.84 -20.73 -7.53
C LEU A 867 -26.76 -21.69 -8.74
N ASN A 868 -27.01 -22.99 -8.54
CA ASN A 868 -27.02 -23.98 -9.62
C ASN A 868 -28.14 -23.69 -10.65
N GLN A 869 -29.35 -23.37 -10.19
CA GLN A 869 -30.47 -23.02 -11.06
C GLN A 869 -30.22 -21.74 -11.87
N LEU A 870 -29.53 -20.76 -11.26
CA LEU A 870 -29.10 -19.53 -11.92
C LEU A 870 -27.97 -19.79 -12.93
N GLY A 871 -26.98 -20.61 -12.58
CA GLY A 871 -25.86 -20.99 -13.44
C GLY A 871 -26.30 -21.76 -14.69
N ALA A 872 -27.23 -22.70 -14.53
CA ALA A 872 -27.73 -23.52 -15.64
C ALA A 872 -28.68 -22.77 -16.59
N SER A 873 -29.44 -21.78 -16.09
CA SER A 873 -30.40 -21.02 -16.89
C SER A 873 -30.60 -19.62 -16.28
N PRO A 874 -29.77 -18.63 -16.67
CA PRO A 874 -29.80 -17.29 -16.09
C PRO A 874 -31.10 -16.52 -16.34
N SER A 875 -31.62 -15.84 -15.32
CA SER A 875 -32.73 -14.89 -15.43
C SER A 875 -32.76 -13.92 -14.23
N SER A 876 -33.40 -12.77 -14.38
CA SER A 876 -33.51 -11.75 -13.32
C SER A 876 -34.21 -12.27 -12.05
N SER A 877 -35.22 -13.12 -12.20
CA SER A 877 -35.93 -13.76 -11.07
C SER A 877 -34.99 -14.71 -10.29
N LYS A 878 -34.28 -15.60 -10.98
CA LYS A 878 -33.31 -16.51 -10.34
C LYS A 878 -32.14 -15.76 -9.72
N LEU A 879 -31.71 -14.65 -10.33
CA LEU A 879 -30.65 -13.79 -9.78
C LEU A 879 -31.09 -13.16 -8.46
N LEU A 880 -32.32 -12.64 -8.39
CA LEU A 880 -32.89 -12.08 -7.16
C LEU A 880 -32.97 -13.15 -6.06
N MET A 881 -33.43 -14.37 -6.39
CA MET A 881 -33.47 -15.50 -5.45
C MET A 881 -32.07 -15.88 -4.96
N ALA A 882 -31.09 -16.02 -5.85
CA ALA A 882 -29.71 -16.36 -5.48
C ALA A 882 -29.05 -15.29 -4.61
N ARG A 883 -29.24 -13.99 -4.93
CA ARG A 883 -28.74 -12.87 -4.12
C ARG A 883 -29.40 -12.85 -2.73
N ALA A 884 -30.72 -13.03 -2.65
CA ALA A 884 -31.44 -13.07 -1.37
C ALA A 884 -30.99 -14.25 -0.48
N SER A 885 -30.79 -15.44 -1.07
CA SER A 885 -30.23 -16.60 -0.36
C SER A 885 -28.78 -16.34 0.09
N LEU A 886 -27.95 -15.72 -0.75
CA LEU A 886 -26.55 -15.40 -0.42
C LEU A 886 -26.44 -14.44 0.76
N THR A 887 -27.19 -13.33 0.75
CA THR A 887 -27.20 -12.35 1.85
C THR A 887 -27.66 -12.99 3.17
N ARG A 888 -28.69 -13.84 3.12
CA ARG A 888 -29.18 -14.58 4.30
C ARG A 888 -28.10 -15.51 4.86
N PHE A 889 -27.51 -16.32 3.98
CA PHE A 889 -26.44 -17.25 4.35
C PHE A 889 -25.20 -16.54 4.90
N GLN A 890 -24.74 -15.45 4.28
CA GLN A 890 -23.62 -14.65 4.79
C GLN A 890 -23.87 -14.14 6.23
N SER A 891 -25.10 -13.73 6.55
CA SER A 891 -25.46 -13.29 7.90
C SER A 891 -25.40 -14.44 8.91
N GLN A 892 -25.89 -15.63 8.53
CA GLN A 892 -25.94 -16.82 9.37
C GLN A 892 -24.55 -17.43 9.57
N PHE A 893 -23.73 -17.45 8.51
CA PHE A 893 -22.32 -17.85 8.54
C PHE A 893 -21.51 -17.04 9.56
N ARG A 894 -21.63 -15.70 9.55
CA ARG A 894 -20.95 -14.84 10.54
C ARG A 894 -21.40 -15.11 11.98
N ALA A 895 -22.69 -15.36 12.20
CA ALA A 895 -23.19 -15.71 13.52
C ALA A 895 -22.62 -17.04 14.01
N LEU A 896 -22.61 -18.08 13.16
CA LEU A 896 -22.08 -19.40 13.48
C LEU A 896 -20.57 -19.39 13.75
N MET A 897 -19.79 -18.74 12.88
CA MET A 897 -18.33 -18.68 12.94
C MET A 897 -17.80 -17.62 13.93
N SER A 898 -18.68 -16.88 14.63
CA SER A 898 -18.32 -15.82 15.58
C SER A 898 -17.39 -16.28 16.71
N GLN A 899 -17.52 -17.53 17.15
CA GLN A 899 -16.62 -18.16 18.12
C GLN A 899 -15.30 -18.61 17.49
N GLU A 900 -15.34 -19.10 16.25
CA GLU A 900 -14.18 -19.65 15.53
C GLU A 900 -13.23 -18.57 15.01
N LEU A 901 -13.71 -17.33 14.86
CA LEU A 901 -12.86 -16.16 14.65
C LEU A 901 -11.76 -15.99 15.73
N LYS A 902 -11.91 -16.62 16.91
CA LYS A 902 -10.91 -16.60 17.99
C LYS A 902 -9.89 -17.74 17.92
N SER A 903 -10.23 -18.87 17.29
CA SER A 903 -9.43 -20.11 17.23
C SER A 903 -8.72 -20.27 15.89
N ASN A 904 -9.42 -19.99 14.78
CA ASN A 904 -8.91 -20.05 13.40
C ASN A 904 -9.39 -18.84 12.59
N SER A 905 -8.90 -17.65 12.96
CA SER A 905 -9.22 -16.38 12.31
C SER A 905 -8.92 -16.38 10.81
N TYR A 906 -7.84 -17.06 10.38
CA TYR A 906 -7.43 -17.13 8.98
C TYR A 906 -8.45 -17.90 8.13
N GLN A 907 -8.77 -19.15 8.46
CA GLN A 907 -9.66 -19.97 7.63
C GLN A 907 -11.08 -19.39 7.55
N VAL A 908 -11.60 -18.85 8.65
CA VAL A 908 -12.90 -18.14 8.63
C VAL A 908 -12.84 -16.93 7.68
N LYS A 909 -11.72 -16.19 7.65
CA LYS A 909 -11.53 -15.06 6.74
C LYS A 909 -11.46 -15.49 5.26
N VAL A 910 -10.82 -16.62 4.97
CA VAL A 910 -10.80 -17.22 3.62
C VAL A 910 -12.23 -17.53 3.16
N TRP A 911 -13.02 -18.21 3.99
CA TRP A 911 -14.42 -18.51 3.68
C TRP A 911 -15.29 -17.25 3.48
N GLU A 912 -15.12 -16.21 4.31
CA GLU A 912 -15.76 -14.90 4.06
C GLU A 912 -15.35 -14.31 2.70
N ASN A 913 -14.07 -14.32 2.37
CA ASN A 913 -13.55 -13.76 1.12
C ASN A 913 -14.09 -14.50 -0.11
N ARG A 914 -14.23 -15.83 -0.02
CA ARG A 914 -14.83 -16.65 -1.08
C ARG A 914 -16.34 -16.38 -1.24
N LEU A 915 -17.08 -16.14 -0.15
CA LEU A 915 -18.49 -15.66 -0.22
C LEU A 915 -18.60 -14.26 -0.84
N VAL A 916 -17.68 -13.33 -0.55
CA VAL A 916 -17.62 -12.01 -1.21
C VAL A 916 -17.30 -12.16 -2.70
N THR A 917 -16.47 -13.14 -3.08
CA THR A 917 -16.15 -13.40 -4.50
C THR A 917 -17.37 -13.88 -5.28
N ILE A 918 -18.18 -14.77 -4.68
CA ILE A 918 -19.46 -15.20 -5.26
C ILE A 918 -20.39 -14.00 -5.45
N GLU A 919 -20.48 -13.11 -4.47
CA GLU A 919 -21.28 -11.87 -4.61
C GLU A 919 -20.77 -10.97 -5.75
N ARG A 920 -19.45 -10.80 -5.89
CA ARG A 920 -18.83 -10.04 -6.98
C ARG A 920 -19.16 -10.64 -8.36
N LEU A 921 -19.13 -11.98 -8.48
CA LEU A 921 -19.54 -12.68 -9.71
C LEU A 921 -21.03 -12.47 -10.03
N LEU A 922 -21.92 -12.53 -9.03
CA LEU A 922 -23.36 -12.26 -9.23
C LEU A 922 -23.59 -10.83 -9.74
N ARG A 923 -22.92 -9.82 -9.16
CA ARG A 923 -23.00 -8.41 -9.58
C ARG A 923 -22.45 -8.17 -10.99
N TYR A 924 -21.35 -8.84 -11.36
CA TYR A 924 -20.82 -8.78 -12.73
C TYR A 924 -21.79 -9.44 -13.74
N GLY A 925 -22.33 -10.61 -13.39
CA GLY A 925 -23.33 -11.31 -14.20
C GLY A 925 -24.63 -10.50 -14.38
N GLU A 926 -25.07 -9.77 -13.36
CA GLU A 926 -26.21 -8.85 -13.43
C GLU A 926 -26.01 -7.78 -14.50
N ARG A 927 -24.85 -7.12 -14.52
CA ARG A 927 -24.47 -6.18 -15.59
C ARG A 927 -24.50 -6.85 -16.96
N ARG A 928 -23.92 -8.06 -17.09
CA ARG A 928 -23.89 -8.78 -18.38
C ARG A 928 -25.25 -9.29 -18.84
N LEU A 929 -26.24 -9.46 -17.95
CA LEU A 929 -27.63 -9.70 -18.35
C LEU A 929 -28.31 -8.42 -18.85
N GLN A 930 -28.12 -7.29 -18.17
CA GLN A 930 -28.68 -6.00 -18.57
C GLN A 930 -28.09 -5.44 -19.88
N LEU A 931 -26.91 -5.90 -20.27
CA LEU A 931 -26.23 -5.54 -21.53
C LEU A 931 -26.55 -6.49 -22.70
N ARG A 932 -27.41 -7.50 -22.52
CA ARG A 932 -27.90 -8.30 -23.65
C ARG A 932 -29.07 -7.55 -24.32
N PRO A 933 -29.06 -7.37 -25.65
CA PRO A 933 -30.17 -6.77 -26.38
C PRO A 933 -31.44 -7.63 -26.35
#